data_AF-A0A2T6L9N6-F1
#
_entry.id   AF-A0A2T6L9N6-F1
#
_cell.length_a   1.000
_cell.length_b   1.000
_cell.length_c   1.000
_cell.angle_alpha   90.00
_cell.angle_beta   90.00
_cell.angle_gamma   90.00
#
_symmetry.space_group_name_H-M   'P 1'
#
loop_
_entity.id
_entity.type
_entity.pdbx_description
1 polymer ?
#
loop_
_entity_poly.entity_id
_entity_poly.type
_entity_poly.pdbx_seq_one_letter_code
_entity_poly.pdbx_strand_id
1 'polypeptide(L)'
;MANWSPPPIWPQTPRRRQGIWNYPRPHRTGIRAWVPSWRVVVGTVLTGMSLVVGVFTAGWIGWAVPSERPEIGSETTTVYYANGQVMGKFAAVDRTIRSLDEFPAFVPAAVLASEDQNFENHMGVDPVGIVRSLVNNVTGGAQQGASTLTQQYVENTYFQPGQSSYADKFREIVLALKVDQEKSKDEILEGYLNSIYLGRGAYGFEAAAKAYFDKPAAELTVSETAMLVGIIPSPSYWDPRFGEESRAIAEARWARVLRNMAETGAITEEERKSATFPEPVEYKPVSRAGQVGYLLEEVRKELAEQGIAEDDLMKNGYEIQTTINPKWQKAAVTAANTIPYDGDNPASKGLGVSIVSVDPADGSIRALYGGKDYEKVQFNAATDGKAQPGSTFKPFTLIGALEEGHELNERFTGNSPMQIPGWSVLNKETGVEEEVELTNFGTEEGGESFGEIDLIDATANSVNTVYAQLNVAIGPEKSQDVAIRAGIPKESTNAQLSNVLGTESVRAVDLAGAYATFAAQGTRSETHMVTSVTEGDKLIYEWDKVPVTGAISSEVMAKATYAMEQVVEEGSGATAQELGRPVAGKTGSTNGNKSAWFAGYIPQLATVVGLYQSDENGDQASITPFGEWADGSITGATWPVTAWTEYMKLVTEGMEVKEFPEYEPPLPLPSPSPTPSPTPTPTDNPNDKVRVPTGLVGQQFAWVASALAGVQLIPQQVDVESDQPVGTVLSVQNEGQEVKRNSTIRVEVSSGPTEETTTVPSGLVGGDEGNAERQLQRAGLEAAIEYQSSETVAEGTVMDVNPDEGATVTAGSQVQVIVSSGTAVFPSSDPSATPTGNGNGGGGGGG
;
A
#
# COMPACT_ATOMS: atom_id res chain seq x y z
N MET A 1 98.69 -55.88 -54.46
CA MET A 1 99.73 -55.97 -53.40
C MET A 1 99.32 -55.05 -52.26
N ALA A 2 99.43 -55.56 -51.03
CA ALA A 2 99.64 -54.87 -49.75
C ALA A 2 98.59 -53.85 -49.22
N ASN A 3 97.95 -54.28 -48.13
CA ASN A 3 97.67 -53.59 -46.85
C ASN A 3 97.76 -52.06 -46.80
N TRP A 4 96.70 -51.42 -46.30
CA TRP A 4 96.81 -50.42 -45.23
C TRP A 4 95.49 -50.27 -44.43
N SER A 5 95.65 -50.23 -43.11
CA SER A 5 94.60 -50.25 -42.07
C SER A 5 93.69 -49.01 -42.06
N PRO A 6 92.46 -49.11 -41.51
CA PRO A 6 91.53 -47.97 -41.40
C PRO A 6 91.85 -47.05 -40.20
N PRO A 7 91.54 -45.74 -40.27
CA PRO A 7 91.52 -44.84 -39.11
C PRO A 7 90.17 -44.92 -38.36
N PRO A 8 90.08 -44.41 -37.12
CA PRO A 8 89.12 -44.87 -36.12
C PRO A 8 87.70 -44.31 -36.32
N ILE A 9 86.72 -45.16 -35.98
CA ILE A 9 85.30 -44.81 -35.88
C ILE A 9 85.13 -43.88 -34.68
N TRP A 10 84.87 -42.60 -34.93
CA TRP A 10 84.20 -41.73 -33.98
C TRP A 10 82.70 -41.95 -34.13
N PRO A 11 81.93 -42.12 -33.04
CA PRO A 11 80.49 -42.28 -33.17
C PRO A 11 79.93 -40.98 -33.76
N GLN A 12 79.36 -41.06 -34.96
CA GLN A 12 78.43 -40.04 -35.41
C GLN A 12 77.30 -40.03 -34.39
N THR A 13 77.30 -39.01 -33.53
CA THR A 13 76.15 -38.69 -32.69
C THR A 13 74.93 -38.78 -33.58
N PRO A 14 73.91 -39.59 -33.23
CA PRO A 14 72.73 -39.70 -34.06
C PRO A 14 72.20 -38.30 -34.24
N ARG A 15 71.97 -37.87 -35.50
CA ARG A 15 71.14 -36.70 -35.78
C ARG A 15 69.84 -36.96 -35.03
N ARG A 16 69.72 -36.36 -33.84
CA ARG A 16 68.50 -36.38 -33.03
C ARG A 16 67.42 -35.95 -34.01
N ARG A 17 66.50 -36.86 -34.34
CA ARG A 17 65.31 -36.51 -35.11
C ARG A 17 64.73 -35.31 -34.38
N GLN A 18 64.84 -34.14 -34.99
CA GLN A 18 64.32 -32.92 -34.39
C GLN A 18 62.83 -33.17 -34.27
N GLY A 19 62.35 -33.33 -33.04
CA GLY A 19 60.94 -33.43 -32.77
C GLY A 19 60.25 -32.20 -33.35
N ILE A 20 58.96 -32.37 -33.64
CA ILE A 20 58.07 -31.34 -34.17
C ILE A 20 58.11 -30.06 -33.33
N TRP A 21 58.46 -30.19 -32.04
CA TRP A 21 58.76 -29.12 -31.10
C TRP A 21 60.27 -28.92 -30.92
N ASN A 22 60.82 -27.96 -31.66
CA ASN A 22 62.25 -27.60 -31.63
C ASN A 22 62.43 -26.18 -31.05
N TYR A 23 61.99 -26.00 -29.79
CA TYR A 23 62.11 -24.76 -29.00
C TYR A 23 62.82 -25.01 -27.67
N PRO A 24 63.69 -24.08 -27.20
CA PRO A 24 64.22 -22.91 -27.91
C PRO A 24 65.11 -23.31 -29.11
N ARG A 25 65.12 -22.50 -30.18
CA ARG A 25 65.80 -22.88 -31.44
C ARG A 25 67.32 -22.95 -31.24
N PRO A 26 67.97 -24.11 -31.49
CA PRO A 26 69.37 -24.32 -31.10
C PRO A 26 70.41 -23.42 -31.78
N HIS A 27 70.03 -22.70 -32.83
CA HIS A 27 70.90 -21.87 -33.67
C HIS A 27 70.59 -20.36 -33.55
N ARG A 28 69.79 -19.95 -32.54
CA ARG A 28 69.53 -18.54 -32.23
C ARG A 28 69.71 -18.28 -30.74
N THR A 29 70.22 -17.09 -30.42
CA THR A 29 70.49 -16.65 -29.03
C THR A 29 69.56 -15.51 -28.62
N GLY A 30 69.35 -15.33 -27.32
CA GLY A 30 68.44 -14.32 -26.75
C GLY A 30 66.96 -14.59 -27.05
N ILE A 31 66.14 -13.54 -27.04
CA ILE A 31 64.67 -13.62 -27.26
C ILE A 31 64.32 -14.28 -28.61
N ARG A 32 65.20 -14.18 -29.61
CA ARG A 32 65.02 -14.79 -30.95
C ARG A 32 65.07 -16.32 -30.94
N ALA A 33 65.54 -16.97 -29.87
CA ALA A 33 65.48 -18.42 -29.68
C ALA A 33 64.05 -18.90 -29.35
N TRP A 34 63.20 -18.00 -28.86
CA TRP A 34 61.82 -18.27 -28.41
C TRP A 34 60.75 -17.86 -29.44
N VAL A 35 61.12 -17.10 -30.47
CA VAL A 35 60.18 -16.70 -31.53
C VAL A 35 59.79 -17.92 -32.39
N PRO A 36 58.49 -18.22 -32.60
CA PRO A 36 58.03 -19.34 -33.42
C PRO A 36 58.49 -19.29 -34.88
N SER A 37 58.71 -20.44 -35.51
CA SER A 37 59.20 -20.57 -36.89
C SER A 37 58.06 -20.31 -37.81
N TRP A 38 58.33 -19.73 -38.99
CA TRP A 38 57.27 -19.46 -39.94
C TRP A 38 56.46 -20.72 -40.26
N ARG A 39 57.07 -21.93 -40.21
CA ARG A 39 56.36 -23.21 -40.35
C ARG A 39 55.44 -23.54 -39.18
N VAL A 40 55.83 -23.19 -37.96
CA VAL A 40 54.99 -23.37 -36.77
C VAL A 40 53.88 -22.32 -36.77
N VAL A 41 54.19 -21.06 -37.10
CA VAL A 41 53.18 -20.00 -37.25
C VAL A 41 52.17 -20.37 -38.32
N VAL A 42 52.63 -20.71 -39.53
CA VAL A 42 51.74 -21.10 -40.64
C VAL A 42 50.99 -22.39 -40.31
N GLY A 43 51.65 -23.39 -39.73
CA GLY A 43 51.01 -24.65 -39.32
C GLY A 43 49.92 -24.41 -38.27
N THR A 44 50.19 -23.60 -37.25
CA THR A 44 49.21 -23.21 -36.23
C THR A 44 48.06 -22.40 -36.82
N VAL A 45 48.33 -21.44 -37.72
CA VAL A 45 47.30 -20.65 -38.41
C VAL A 45 46.42 -21.56 -39.27
N LEU A 46 46.99 -22.44 -40.09
CA LEU A 46 46.23 -23.36 -40.95
C LEU A 46 45.42 -24.38 -40.13
N THR A 47 45.98 -24.88 -39.04
CA THR A 47 45.25 -25.79 -38.13
C THR A 47 44.09 -25.05 -37.45
N GLY A 48 44.33 -23.81 -36.98
CA GLY A 48 43.29 -22.95 -36.44
C GLY A 48 42.18 -22.66 -37.45
N MET A 49 42.52 -22.28 -38.68
CA MET A 49 41.55 -22.07 -39.75
C MET A 49 40.76 -23.35 -40.05
N SER A 50 41.41 -24.51 -40.08
CA SER A 50 40.75 -25.79 -40.33
C SER A 50 39.78 -26.16 -39.20
N LEU A 51 40.13 -25.86 -37.95
CA LEU A 51 39.23 -26.03 -36.80
C LEU A 51 38.03 -25.10 -36.89
N VAL A 52 38.23 -23.82 -37.21
CA VAL A 52 37.14 -22.85 -37.41
C VAL A 52 36.21 -23.30 -38.53
N VAL A 53 36.76 -23.71 -39.68
CA VAL A 53 35.97 -24.23 -40.81
C VAL A 53 35.24 -25.52 -40.43
N GLY A 54 35.86 -26.40 -39.65
CA GLY A 54 35.25 -27.64 -39.18
C GLY A 54 34.07 -27.39 -38.24
N VAL A 55 34.24 -26.51 -37.26
CA VAL A 55 33.16 -26.07 -36.34
C VAL A 55 32.05 -25.38 -37.13
N PHE A 56 32.41 -24.53 -38.09
CA PHE A 56 31.45 -23.85 -38.96
C PHE A 56 30.61 -24.81 -39.79
N THR A 57 31.28 -25.78 -40.41
CA THR A 57 30.65 -26.82 -41.23
C THR A 57 29.75 -27.71 -40.39
N ALA A 58 30.19 -28.07 -39.17
CA ALA A 58 29.39 -28.85 -38.23
C ALA A 58 28.11 -28.11 -37.81
N GLY A 59 28.20 -26.80 -37.48
CA GLY A 59 27.03 -25.97 -37.19
C GLY A 59 26.11 -25.80 -38.41
N TRP A 60 26.68 -25.57 -39.59
CA TRP A 60 25.93 -25.46 -40.85
C TRP A 60 25.13 -26.73 -41.18
N ILE A 61 25.71 -27.92 -40.97
CA ILE A 61 25.03 -29.19 -41.23
C ILE A 61 24.05 -29.54 -40.09
N GLY A 62 24.44 -29.27 -38.84
CA GLY A 62 23.70 -29.70 -37.65
C GLY A 62 22.46 -28.88 -37.32
N TRP A 63 22.41 -27.61 -37.73
CA TRP A 63 21.31 -26.71 -37.41
C TRP A 63 20.46 -26.40 -38.65
N ALA A 64 19.30 -27.05 -38.79
CA ALA A 64 18.31 -26.64 -39.78
C ALA A 64 17.74 -25.26 -39.45
N VAL A 65 17.33 -24.48 -40.46
CA VAL A 65 16.50 -23.28 -40.24
C VAL A 65 15.15 -23.80 -39.73
N PRO A 66 14.75 -23.47 -38.48
CA PRO A 66 13.41 -23.82 -38.02
C PRO A 66 12.39 -23.16 -38.94
N SER A 67 11.21 -23.76 -39.10
CA SER A 67 10.10 -23.03 -39.70
C SER A 67 9.92 -21.70 -38.97
N GLU A 68 9.75 -20.61 -39.72
CA GLU A 68 9.29 -19.34 -39.17
C GLU A 68 8.16 -19.64 -38.20
N ARG A 69 8.32 -19.25 -36.94
CA ARG A 69 7.23 -19.43 -36.01
C ARG A 69 6.25 -18.30 -36.31
N PRO A 70 5.05 -18.57 -36.86
CA PRO A 70 4.03 -17.53 -37.00
C PRO A 70 3.64 -16.94 -35.62
N GLU A 71 4.03 -17.61 -34.55
CA GLU A 71 3.79 -17.33 -33.14
C GLU A 71 5.00 -16.68 -32.40
N ILE A 72 6.16 -16.42 -33.02
CA ILE A 72 7.26 -15.71 -32.31
C ILE A 72 6.92 -14.23 -32.20
N GLY A 73 6.41 -13.89 -31.02
CA GLY A 73 5.72 -12.66 -30.65
C GLY A 73 4.53 -12.95 -29.73
N SER A 74 3.93 -14.15 -29.82
CA SER A 74 2.73 -14.55 -29.05
C SER A 74 3.00 -15.20 -27.71
N GLU A 75 4.25 -15.39 -27.29
CA GLU A 75 4.55 -15.77 -25.90
C GLU A 75 4.32 -14.54 -25.03
N THR A 76 3.05 -14.33 -24.70
CA THR A 76 2.63 -13.25 -23.85
C THR A 76 3.11 -13.55 -22.44
N THR A 77 3.94 -12.68 -21.86
CA THR A 77 4.26 -12.79 -20.43
C THR A 77 2.95 -12.81 -19.65
N THR A 78 2.73 -13.91 -18.95
CA THR A 78 1.47 -14.22 -18.28
C THR A 78 1.70 -14.13 -16.79
N VAL A 79 0.85 -13.34 -16.13
CA VAL A 79 0.84 -13.17 -14.69
C VAL A 79 -0.25 -14.05 -14.11
N TYR A 80 0.07 -14.82 -13.08
CA TYR A 80 -0.81 -15.76 -12.41
C TYR A 80 -1.11 -15.30 -10.99
N TYR A 81 -2.37 -15.46 -10.58
CA TYR A 81 -2.78 -15.41 -9.17
C TYR A 81 -2.13 -16.55 -8.37
N ALA A 82 -2.12 -16.44 -7.04
CA ALA A 82 -1.54 -17.45 -6.12
C ALA A 82 -2.07 -18.89 -6.31
N ASN A 83 -3.26 -19.06 -6.88
CA ASN A 83 -3.86 -20.37 -7.16
C ASN A 83 -3.54 -20.91 -8.58
N GLY A 84 -2.66 -20.25 -9.33
CA GLY A 84 -2.27 -20.62 -10.70
C GLY A 84 -3.28 -20.19 -11.77
N GLN A 85 -4.35 -19.47 -11.43
CA GLN A 85 -5.23 -18.88 -12.45
C GLN A 85 -4.55 -17.69 -13.12
N VAL A 86 -4.76 -17.52 -14.43
CA VAL A 86 -4.26 -16.36 -15.16
C VAL A 86 -4.91 -15.08 -14.60
N MET A 87 -4.09 -14.16 -14.12
CA MET A 87 -4.47 -12.81 -13.70
C MET A 87 -4.54 -11.87 -14.90
N GLY A 88 -3.51 -11.88 -15.74
CA GLY A 88 -3.41 -10.99 -16.88
C GLY A 88 -2.15 -11.22 -17.69
N LYS A 89 -1.94 -10.40 -18.72
CA LYS A 89 -0.82 -10.53 -19.66
C LYS A 89 -0.21 -9.15 -19.93
N PHE A 90 1.10 -9.07 -20.07
CA PHE A 90 1.78 -7.81 -20.40
C PHE A 90 1.76 -7.51 -21.89
N ALA A 91 1.90 -8.52 -22.74
CA ALA A 91 1.83 -8.37 -24.19
C ALA A 91 0.44 -8.77 -24.70
N ALA A 92 -0.23 -7.85 -25.38
CA ALA A 92 -1.27 -8.16 -26.35
C ALA A 92 -0.70 -7.75 -27.70
N VAL A 93 -0.32 -8.74 -28.51
CA VAL A 93 0.31 -8.48 -29.80
C VAL A 93 -0.74 -7.93 -30.75
N ASP A 94 -0.72 -6.62 -30.98
CA ASP A 94 -1.40 -6.03 -32.14
C ASP A 94 -0.40 -6.00 -33.31
N ARG A 95 -0.25 -7.14 -33.99
CA ARG A 95 0.55 -7.23 -35.22
C ARG A 95 -0.37 -7.11 -36.42
N THR A 96 -0.43 -5.90 -36.99
CA THR A 96 -0.93 -5.71 -38.34
C THR A 96 0.26 -5.79 -39.30
N ILE A 97 0.38 -6.91 -40.01
CA ILE A 97 1.44 -7.14 -40.99
C ILE A 97 1.21 -6.22 -42.20
N ARG A 98 2.25 -5.50 -42.60
CA ARG A 98 2.27 -4.62 -43.78
C ARG A 98 3.34 -5.09 -44.76
N SER A 99 3.03 -5.06 -46.05
CA SER A 99 4.05 -5.30 -47.07
C SER A 99 5.01 -4.11 -47.17
N LEU A 100 6.24 -4.36 -47.64
CA LEU A 100 7.29 -3.36 -47.70
C LEU A 100 6.90 -2.10 -48.50
N ASP A 101 6.09 -2.28 -49.55
CA ASP A 101 5.60 -1.22 -50.42
C ASP A 101 4.48 -0.36 -49.81
N GLU A 102 3.86 -0.82 -48.72
CA GLU A 102 2.90 -0.02 -47.94
C GLU A 102 3.59 1.02 -47.05
N PHE A 103 4.89 0.88 -46.78
CA PHE A 103 5.66 1.85 -46.01
C PHE A 103 6.16 3.00 -46.91
N PRO A 104 6.17 4.26 -46.41
CA PRO A 104 6.84 5.35 -47.11
C PRO A 104 8.32 5.04 -47.31
N ALA A 105 8.90 5.38 -48.47
CA ALA A 105 10.27 4.99 -48.84
C ALA A 105 11.36 5.40 -47.83
N PHE A 106 11.13 6.45 -47.04
CA PHE A 106 12.07 6.87 -46.00
C PHE A 106 12.06 5.97 -44.76
N VAL A 107 11.03 5.15 -44.52
CA VAL A 107 10.96 4.22 -43.38
C VAL A 107 12.03 3.12 -43.49
N PRO A 108 12.04 2.27 -44.54
CA PRO A 108 13.12 1.30 -44.73
C PRO A 108 14.49 2.01 -44.85
N ALA A 109 14.56 3.16 -45.52
CA ALA A 109 15.81 3.90 -45.67
C ALA A 109 16.38 4.39 -44.32
N ALA A 110 15.54 4.82 -43.37
CA ALA A 110 15.96 5.23 -42.03
C ALA A 110 16.56 4.06 -41.25
N VAL A 111 15.90 2.90 -41.29
CA VAL A 111 16.37 1.68 -40.64
C VAL A 111 17.73 1.26 -41.22
N LEU A 112 17.85 1.20 -42.55
CA LEU A 112 19.12 0.85 -43.20
C LEU A 112 20.23 1.88 -42.88
N ALA A 113 19.91 3.18 -42.88
CA ALA A 113 20.89 4.21 -42.58
C ALA A 113 21.42 4.15 -41.12
N SER A 114 20.59 3.70 -40.18
CA SER A 114 20.95 3.62 -38.76
C SER A 114 21.52 2.26 -38.34
N GLU A 115 20.86 1.17 -38.74
CA GLU A 115 21.15 -0.18 -38.27
C GLU A 115 22.15 -0.92 -39.17
N ASP A 116 22.07 -0.75 -40.49
CA ASP A 116 22.88 -1.54 -41.43
C ASP A 116 23.06 -0.90 -42.82
N GLN A 117 24.01 0.03 -42.93
CA GLN A 117 24.26 0.77 -44.18
C GLN A 117 24.77 -0.10 -45.33
N ASN A 118 25.27 -1.30 -45.04
CA ASN A 118 25.85 -2.20 -46.04
C ASN A 118 24.96 -3.44 -46.30
N PHE A 119 23.70 -3.39 -45.84
CA PHE A 119 22.74 -4.49 -45.87
C PHE A 119 22.65 -5.23 -47.20
N GLU A 120 22.61 -4.48 -48.30
CA GLU A 120 22.49 -5.00 -49.67
C GLU A 120 23.71 -5.81 -50.13
N ASN A 121 24.88 -5.55 -49.56
CA ASN A 121 26.14 -6.08 -50.08
C ASN A 121 26.74 -7.22 -49.25
N HIS A 122 26.21 -7.50 -48.06
CA HIS A 122 26.70 -8.57 -47.22
C HIS A 122 25.74 -9.77 -47.20
N MET A 123 26.27 -10.97 -46.91
CA MET A 123 25.48 -12.20 -46.86
C MET A 123 25.02 -12.50 -45.43
N GLY A 124 24.02 -11.79 -44.93
CA GLY A 124 23.47 -11.97 -43.58
C GLY A 124 24.39 -11.57 -42.41
N VAL A 125 25.71 -11.55 -42.58
CA VAL A 125 26.70 -11.04 -41.62
C VAL A 125 27.69 -10.13 -42.33
N ASP A 126 28.25 -9.13 -41.64
CA ASP A 126 29.25 -8.21 -42.19
C ASP A 126 30.65 -8.44 -41.57
N PRO A 127 31.52 -9.25 -42.19
CA PRO A 127 32.88 -9.47 -41.72
C PRO A 127 33.73 -8.19 -41.68
N VAL A 128 33.49 -7.25 -42.59
CA VAL A 128 34.21 -5.97 -42.61
C VAL A 128 33.76 -5.11 -41.43
N GLY A 129 32.47 -5.08 -41.14
CA GLY A 129 31.87 -4.45 -39.95
C GLY A 129 32.36 -5.05 -38.64
N ILE A 130 32.48 -6.37 -38.54
CA ILE A 130 33.05 -7.07 -37.37
C ILE A 130 34.52 -6.67 -37.14
N VAL A 131 35.34 -6.67 -38.19
CA VAL A 131 36.75 -6.26 -38.05
C VAL A 131 36.87 -4.77 -37.73
N ARG A 132 36.05 -3.92 -38.36
CA ARG A 132 36.02 -2.47 -38.12
C ARG A 132 35.65 -2.14 -36.68
N SER A 133 34.59 -2.75 -36.15
CA SER A 133 34.14 -2.56 -34.77
C SER A 133 35.18 -3.07 -33.78
N LEU A 134 35.81 -4.23 -34.03
CA LEU A 134 36.88 -4.76 -33.17
C LEU A 134 38.09 -3.81 -33.11
N VAL A 135 38.55 -3.29 -34.26
CA VAL A 135 39.64 -2.30 -34.31
C VAL A 135 39.24 -1.04 -33.56
N ASN A 136 38.06 -0.49 -33.84
CA ASN A 136 37.56 0.74 -33.21
C ASN A 136 37.47 0.61 -31.67
N ASN A 137 36.92 -0.51 -31.18
CA ASN A 137 36.77 -0.79 -29.74
C ASN A 137 38.13 -0.97 -29.05
N VAL A 138 39.11 -1.63 -29.70
CA VAL A 138 40.47 -1.79 -29.16
C VAL A 138 41.26 -0.48 -29.19
N THR A 139 40.98 0.41 -30.14
CA THR A 139 41.61 1.73 -30.23
C THR A 139 40.96 2.81 -29.35
N GLY A 140 39.94 2.46 -28.55
CA GLY A 140 39.27 3.37 -27.62
C GLY A 140 38.24 4.31 -28.26
N GLY A 141 37.72 3.98 -29.45
CA GLY A 141 36.61 4.69 -30.07
C GLY A 141 35.26 4.38 -29.40
N ALA A 142 34.21 5.14 -29.74
CA ALA A 142 32.85 4.86 -29.26
C ALA A 142 32.41 3.45 -29.66
N GLN A 143 31.87 2.68 -28.73
CA GLN A 143 31.49 1.28 -28.95
C GLN A 143 30.51 1.17 -30.12
N GLN A 144 30.94 0.50 -31.20
CA GLN A 144 30.10 0.21 -32.36
C GLN A 144 29.66 -1.25 -32.32
N GLY A 145 28.36 -1.50 -32.50
CA GLY A 145 27.82 -2.84 -32.69
C GLY A 145 28.28 -3.42 -34.03
N ALA A 146 28.44 -4.75 -34.06
CA ALA A 146 28.86 -5.50 -35.26
C ALA A 146 27.73 -6.34 -35.87
N SER A 147 26.55 -6.36 -35.23
CA SER A 147 25.40 -7.17 -35.66
C SER A 147 24.71 -6.51 -36.85
N THR A 148 24.37 -7.31 -37.86
CA THR A 148 23.63 -6.88 -39.06
C THR A 148 22.12 -6.88 -38.82
N LEU A 149 21.36 -6.28 -39.74
CA LEU A 149 19.90 -6.32 -39.70
C LEU A 149 19.36 -7.74 -39.84
N THR A 150 19.97 -8.58 -40.70
CA THR A 150 19.59 -10.00 -40.82
C THR A 150 19.82 -10.76 -39.51
N GLN A 151 20.89 -10.45 -38.78
CA GLN A 151 21.16 -11.05 -37.47
C GLN A 151 20.09 -10.65 -36.44
N GLN A 152 19.75 -9.37 -36.38
CA GLN A 152 18.67 -8.87 -35.50
C GLN A 152 17.31 -9.47 -35.89
N TYR A 153 16.98 -9.56 -37.18
CA TYR A 153 15.77 -10.23 -37.66
C TYR A 153 15.74 -11.70 -37.24
N VAL A 154 16.87 -12.40 -37.36
CA VAL A 154 16.99 -13.79 -36.96
C VAL A 154 16.82 -13.98 -35.46
N GLU A 155 17.46 -13.13 -34.66
CA GLU A 155 17.33 -13.07 -33.20
C GLU A 155 15.86 -12.88 -32.80
N ASN A 156 15.18 -11.89 -33.40
CA ASN A 156 13.79 -11.56 -33.10
C ASN A 156 12.77 -12.60 -33.60
N THR A 157 13.10 -13.39 -34.63
CA THR A 157 12.12 -14.24 -35.34
C THR A 157 12.32 -15.74 -35.11
N TYR A 158 13.52 -16.21 -34.76
CA TYR A 158 13.83 -17.65 -34.69
C TYR A 158 14.43 -18.11 -33.36
N PHE A 159 14.88 -17.20 -32.50
CA PHE A 159 15.43 -17.54 -31.19
C PHE A 159 14.37 -17.47 -30.09
N GLN A 160 14.50 -18.33 -29.08
CA GLN A 160 13.82 -18.11 -27.80
C GLN A 160 14.54 -16.96 -27.09
N PRO A 161 13.79 -16.00 -26.52
CA PRO A 161 14.39 -14.97 -25.69
C PRO A 161 15.19 -15.58 -24.51
N GLY A 162 16.15 -14.82 -23.97
CA GLY A 162 16.79 -15.16 -22.68
C GLY A 162 17.97 -16.16 -22.69
N GLN A 163 18.51 -16.58 -23.84
CA GLN A 163 19.74 -17.41 -23.91
C GLN A 163 20.84 -16.74 -24.74
N SER A 164 21.78 -16.07 -24.06
CA SER A 164 22.92 -15.37 -24.67
C SER A 164 24.24 -16.12 -24.46
N SER A 165 24.28 -17.43 -24.73
CA SER A 165 25.56 -18.15 -24.70
C SER A 165 26.40 -17.82 -25.94
N TYR A 166 27.74 -17.97 -25.84
CA TYR A 166 28.62 -17.86 -27.01
C TYR A 166 28.25 -18.85 -28.13
N ALA A 167 27.64 -19.99 -27.78
CA ALA A 167 27.16 -20.96 -28.76
C ALA A 167 25.91 -20.46 -29.49
N ASP A 168 25.02 -19.73 -28.82
CA ASP A 168 23.81 -19.15 -29.42
C ASP A 168 24.16 -18.00 -30.35
N LYS A 169 25.13 -17.15 -29.98
CA LYS A 169 25.61 -16.11 -30.91
C LYS A 169 26.25 -16.69 -32.16
N PHE A 170 26.93 -17.83 -32.02
CA PHE A 170 27.45 -18.56 -33.17
C PHE A 170 26.33 -19.20 -34.01
N ARG A 171 25.27 -19.72 -33.37
CA ARG A 171 24.07 -20.21 -34.04
C ARG A 171 23.33 -19.11 -34.80
N GLU A 172 23.26 -17.90 -34.25
CA GLU A 172 22.65 -16.74 -34.89
C GLU A 172 23.38 -16.34 -36.16
N ILE A 173 24.72 -16.32 -36.14
CA ILE A 173 25.55 -16.11 -37.34
C ILE A 173 25.23 -17.13 -38.43
N VAL A 174 25.15 -18.42 -38.07
CA VAL A 174 24.86 -19.49 -39.03
C VAL A 174 23.43 -19.36 -39.59
N LEU A 175 22.45 -19.05 -38.75
CA LEU A 175 21.07 -18.86 -39.17
C LEU A 175 20.89 -17.61 -40.04
N ALA A 176 21.53 -16.49 -39.70
CA ALA A 176 21.52 -15.28 -40.51
C ALA A 176 22.03 -15.54 -41.94
N LEU A 177 23.12 -16.31 -42.08
CA LEU A 177 23.65 -16.71 -43.39
C LEU A 177 22.69 -17.61 -44.19
N LYS A 178 21.91 -18.47 -43.51
CA LYS A 178 20.92 -19.33 -44.17
C LYS A 178 19.67 -18.57 -44.56
N VAL A 179 19.15 -17.72 -43.68
CA VAL A 179 18.01 -16.84 -43.97
C VAL A 179 18.32 -15.93 -45.15
N ASP A 180 19.54 -15.36 -45.23
CA ASP A 180 19.95 -14.54 -46.37
C ASP A 180 20.17 -15.33 -47.68
N GLN A 181 20.25 -16.66 -47.62
CA GLN A 181 20.25 -17.54 -48.81
C GLN A 181 18.83 -17.93 -49.25
N GLU A 182 17.89 -18.01 -48.32
CA GLU A 182 16.53 -18.48 -48.56
C GLU A 182 15.55 -17.33 -48.86
N LYS A 183 15.78 -16.14 -48.28
CA LYS A 183 14.95 -14.94 -48.44
C LYS A 183 15.69 -13.84 -49.20
N SER A 184 14.94 -13.04 -49.95
CA SER A 184 15.44 -11.80 -50.54
C SER A 184 15.66 -10.72 -49.47
N LYS A 185 16.47 -9.70 -49.81
CA LYS A 185 16.72 -8.54 -48.94
C LYS A 185 15.45 -7.80 -48.57
N ASP A 186 14.53 -7.65 -49.52
CA ASP A 186 13.22 -7.04 -49.31
C ASP A 186 12.38 -7.85 -48.32
N GLU A 187 12.35 -9.19 -48.43
CA GLU A 187 11.61 -10.05 -47.48
C GLU A 187 12.21 -10.01 -46.07
N ILE A 188 13.53 -9.88 -45.93
CA ILE A 188 14.20 -9.75 -44.63
C ILE A 188 13.87 -8.38 -44.02
N LEU A 189 13.92 -7.32 -44.81
CA LEU A 189 13.61 -5.97 -44.35
C LEU A 189 12.13 -5.82 -43.99
N GLU A 190 11.22 -6.35 -44.80
CA GLU A 190 9.79 -6.45 -44.50
C GLU A 190 9.56 -7.21 -43.19
N GLY A 191 10.17 -8.38 -43.05
CA GLY A 191 10.09 -9.20 -41.85
C GLY A 191 10.59 -8.44 -40.61
N TYR A 192 11.70 -7.71 -40.73
CA TYR A 192 12.25 -6.89 -39.65
C TYR A 192 11.29 -5.76 -39.25
N LEU A 193 10.79 -4.97 -40.22
CA LEU A 193 9.87 -3.85 -39.98
C LEU A 193 8.56 -4.29 -39.31
N ASN A 194 8.13 -5.53 -39.52
CA ASN A 194 6.92 -6.11 -38.92
C ASN A 194 7.17 -6.83 -37.58
N SER A 195 8.41 -7.12 -37.21
CA SER A 195 8.73 -7.94 -36.03
C SER A 195 9.46 -7.21 -34.93
N ILE A 196 10.16 -6.10 -35.24
CA ILE A 196 10.96 -5.37 -34.26
C ILE A 196 10.09 -4.76 -33.14
N TYR A 197 10.50 -4.95 -31.89
CA TYR A 197 9.86 -4.30 -30.74
C TYR A 197 10.27 -2.82 -30.67
N LEU A 198 9.29 -1.93 -30.55
CA LEU A 198 9.50 -0.48 -30.57
C LEU A 198 8.96 0.20 -29.30
N GLY A 199 8.80 -0.54 -28.19
CA GLY A 199 8.29 0.02 -26.94
C GLY A 199 6.76 0.03 -26.93
N ARG A 200 6.14 0.41 -25.81
CA ARG A 200 4.67 0.55 -25.68
C ARG A 200 3.86 -0.73 -26.01
N GLY A 201 4.48 -1.91 -26.00
CA GLY A 201 3.84 -3.15 -26.47
C GLY A 201 3.71 -3.25 -27.99
N ALA A 202 4.30 -2.32 -28.75
CA ALA A 202 4.23 -2.28 -30.20
C ALA A 202 5.32 -3.16 -30.84
N TYR A 203 4.86 -4.16 -31.60
CA TYR A 203 5.71 -4.99 -32.45
C TYR A 203 5.48 -4.63 -33.91
N GLY A 204 6.51 -4.08 -34.53
CA GLY A 204 6.50 -3.58 -35.90
C GLY A 204 6.11 -2.11 -36.02
N PHE A 205 6.45 -1.51 -37.16
CA PHE A 205 6.28 -0.08 -37.41
C PHE A 205 4.81 0.35 -37.50
N GLU A 206 3.90 -0.52 -37.96
CA GLU A 206 2.45 -0.24 -37.98
C GLU A 206 1.89 -0.05 -36.56
N ALA A 207 2.19 -1.00 -35.68
CA ALA A 207 1.80 -0.92 -34.27
C ALA A 207 2.45 0.28 -33.58
N ALA A 208 3.72 0.57 -33.89
CA ALA A 208 4.43 1.70 -33.29
C ALA A 208 3.90 3.05 -33.77
N ALA A 209 3.58 3.20 -35.05
CA ALA A 209 2.95 4.41 -35.57
C ALA A 209 1.62 4.69 -34.85
N LYS A 210 0.84 3.65 -34.57
CA LYS A 210 -0.40 3.77 -33.79
C LYS A 210 -0.12 4.11 -32.33
N ALA A 211 0.84 3.43 -31.68
CA ALA A 211 1.13 3.61 -30.26
C ALA A 211 1.84 4.94 -29.91
N TYR A 212 2.63 5.49 -30.83
CA TYR A 212 3.37 6.74 -30.64
C TYR A 212 2.68 7.95 -31.27
N PHE A 213 1.92 7.79 -32.35
CA PHE A 213 1.38 8.93 -33.12
C PHE A 213 -0.10 8.80 -33.52
N ASP A 214 -0.80 7.76 -33.03
CA ASP A 214 -2.22 7.46 -33.30
C ASP A 214 -2.62 7.37 -34.78
N LYS A 215 -1.70 6.95 -35.65
CA LYS A 215 -1.89 6.92 -37.11
C LYS A 215 -1.28 5.67 -37.78
N PRO A 216 -1.68 5.32 -39.01
CA PRO A 216 -1.07 4.21 -39.74
C PRO A 216 0.40 4.51 -40.12
N ALA A 217 1.23 3.48 -40.27
CA ALA A 217 2.65 3.66 -40.65
C ALA A 217 2.82 4.29 -42.03
N ALA A 218 1.84 4.12 -42.91
CA ALA A 218 1.76 4.80 -44.22
C ALA A 218 1.78 6.35 -44.11
N GLU A 219 1.40 6.90 -42.95
CA GLU A 219 1.33 8.35 -42.67
C GLU A 219 2.44 8.84 -41.73
N LEU A 220 3.45 8.00 -41.44
CA LEU A 220 4.63 8.44 -40.71
C LEU A 220 5.34 9.55 -41.49
N THR A 221 5.97 10.47 -40.77
CA THR A 221 6.89 11.46 -41.32
C THR A 221 8.33 11.01 -41.15
N VAL A 222 9.26 11.67 -41.84
CA VAL A 222 10.71 11.46 -41.64
C VAL A 222 11.10 11.61 -40.17
N SER A 223 10.56 12.62 -39.48
CA SER A 223 10.94 12.91 -38.10
C SER A 223 10.44 11.85 -37.12
N GLU A 224 9.19 11.41 -37.27
CA GLU A 224 8.60 10.32 -36.47
C GLU A 224 9.30 8.99 -36.71
N THR A 225 9.62 8.71 -37.98
CA THR A 225 10.42 7.53 -38.34
C THR A 225 11.79 7.57 -37.67
N ALA A 226 12.48 8.71 -37.73
CA ALA A 226 13.79 8.87 -37.11
C ALA A 226 13.74 8.70 -35.58
N MET A 227 12.62 9.07 -34.95
CA MET A 227 12.42 8.84 -33.51
C MET A 227 12.26 7.35 -33.24
N LEU A 228 11.36 6.66 -33.94
CA LEU A 228 11.12 5.21 -33.78
C LEU A 228 12.40 4.40 -34.02
N VAL A 229 13.15 4.73 -35.07
CA VAL A 229 14.44 4.08 -35.35
C VAL A 229 15.47 4.40 -34.26
N GLY A 230 15.48 5.64 -33.76
CA GLY A 230 16.41 6.06 -32.72
C GLY A 230 16.24 5.32 -31.39
N ILE A 231 15.03 4.84 -31.08
CA ILE A 231 14.73 4.12 -29.84
C ILE A 231 14.93 2.61 -29.92
N ILE A 232 15.11 2.02 -31.12
CA ILE A 232 15.31 0.57 -31.33
C ILE A 232 16.25 -0.09 -30.31
N PRO A 233 17.41 0.50 -29.95
CA PRO A 233 18.33 -0.19 -29.04
C PRO A 233 17.83 -0.33 -27.59
N SER A 234 16.90 0.52 -27.14
CA SER A 234 16.27 0.40 -25.81
C SER A 234 14.89 1.06 -25.80
N PRO A 235 13.88 0.44 -26.45
CA PRO A 235 12.64 1.12 -26.80
C PRO A 235 11.79 1.58 -25.61
N SER A 236 11.69 0.79 -24.54
CA SER A 236 10.95 1.25 -23.36
C SER A 236 11.75 2.28 -22.57
N TYR A 237 13.06 2.11 -22.34
CA TYR A 237 13.85 3.03 -21.53
C TYR A 237 14.04 4.41 -22.19
N TRP A 238 14.12 4.44 -23.52
CA TRP A 238 14.30 5.68 -24.29
C TRP A 238 12.97 6.31 -24.73
N ASP A 239 11.83 5.84 -24.22
CA ASP A 239 10.54 6.50 -24.45
C ASP A 239 10.49 7.83 -23.68
N PRO A 240 10.23 8.98 -24.33
CA PRO A 240 10.14 10.28 -23.68
C PRO A 240 9.12 10.35 -22.52
N ARG A 241 8.18 9.41 -22.41
CA ARG A 241 7.19 9.34 -21.32
C ARG A 241 7.82 9.20 -19.93
N PHE A 242 9.04 8.68 -19.83
CA PHE A 242 9.70 8.37 -18.56
C PHE A 242 10.46 9.56 -17.95
N GLY A 243 10.37 10.75 -18.56
CA GLY A 243 10.90 11.99 -18.02
C GLY A 243 11.98 12.63 -18.89
N GLU A 244 12.57 13.71 -18.36
CA GLU A 244 13.49 14.57 -19.11
C GLU A 244 14.77 13.86 -19.56
N GLU A 245 15.28 12.91 -18.77
CA GLU A 245 16.46 12.11 -19.14
C GLU A 245 16.18 11.21 -20.34
N SER A 246 15.11 10.41 -20.30
CA SER A 246 14.71 9.55 -21.42
C SER A 246 14.43 10.37 -22.67
N ARG A 247 13.79 11.54 -22.52
CA ARG A 247 13.56 12.49 -23.61
C ARG A 247 14.87 12.98 -24.24
N ALA A 248 15.84 13.42 -23.44
CA ALA A 248 17.12 13.90 -23.95
C ALA A 248 17.88 12.81 -24.73
N ILE A 249 17.81 11.55 -24.26
CA ILE A 249 18.38 10.40 -24.97
C ILE A 249 17.66 10.19 -26.31
N ALA A 250 16.32 10.21 -26.32
CA ALA A 250 15.51 10.06 -27.53
C ALA A 250 15.83 11.13 -28.58
N GLU A 251 15.91 12.40 -28.17
CA GLU A 251 16.26 13.53 -29.04
C GLU A 251 17.66 13.38 -29.65
N ALA A 252 18.65 12.98 -28.85
CA ALA A 252 20.00 12.75 -29.34
C ALA A 252 20.08 11.60 -30.36
N ARG A 253 19.30 10.53 -30.15
CA ARG A 253 19.22 9.38 -31.07
C ARG A 253 18.49 9.73 -32.35
N TRP A 254 17.34 10.41 -32.25
CA TRP A 254 16.60 10.96 -33.36
C TRP A 254 17.48 11.82 -34.28
N ALA A 255 18.23 12.78 -33.71
CA ALA A 255 19.12 13.64 -34.46
C ALA A 255 20.25 12.86 -35.17
N ARG A 256 20.74 11.78 -34.54
CA ARG A 256 21.72 10.87 -35.15
C ARG A 256 21.13 10.12 -36.34
N VAL A 257 19.90 9.61 -36.24
CA VAL A 257 19.24 8.90 -37.37
C VAL A 257 19.06 9.86 -38.55
N LEU A 258 18.58 11.08 -38.30
CA LEU A 258 18.45 12.09 -39.36
C LEU A 258 19.78 12.42 -40.04
N ARG A 259 20.87 12.51 -39.28
CA ARG A 259 22.21 12.69 -39.86
C ARG A 259 22.59 11.52 -40.77
N ASN A 260 22.39 10.29 -40.30
CA ASN A 260 22.71 9.11 -41.10
C ASN A 260 21.86 9.05 -42.38
N MET A 261 20.58 9.42 -42.31
CA MET A 261 19.69 9.49 -43.49
C MET A 261 20.16 10.54 -44.50
N ALA A 262 20.68 11.68 -44.05
CA ALA A 262 21.24 12.69 -44.94
C ALA A 262 22.56 12.22 -45.59
N GLU A 263 23.41 11.51 -44.83
CA GLU A 263 24.68 10.94 -45.32
C GLU A 263 24.46 9.86 -46.39
N THR A 264 23.40 9.05 -46.27
CA THR A 264 23.03 8.05 -47.29
C THR A 264 22.21 8.62 -48.45
N GLY A 265 21.80 9.89 -48.37
CA GLY A 265 20.99 10.56 -49.38
C GLY A 265 19.50 10.22 -49.34
N ALA A 266 19.02 9.60 -48.27
CA ALA A 266 17.60 9.33 -48.05
C ALA A 266 16.78 10.61 -47.79
N ILE A 267 17.43 11.65 -47.25
CA ILE A 267 16.89 13.00 -47.10
C ILE A 267 17.93 14.04 -47.49
N THR A 268 17.49 15.27 -47.73
CA THR A 268 18.37 16.42 -47.94
C THR A 268 18.89 16.99 -46.63
N GLU A 269 20.02 17.69 -46.69
CA GLU A 269 20.58 18.40 -45.54
C GLU A 269 19.67 19.56 -45.06
N GLU A 270 18.84 20.11 -45.95
CA GLU A 270 17.83 21.11 -45.61
C GLU A 270 16.72 20.48 -44.75
N GLU A 271 16.17 19.33 -45.20
CA GLU A 271 15.17 18.56 -44.45
C GLU A 271 15.70 18.18 -43.06
N ARG A 272 16.94 17.70 -42.97
CA ARG A 272 17.61 17.37 -41.71
C ARG A 272 17.66 18.56 -40.74
N LYS A 273 18.00 19.75 -41.22
CA LYS A 273 18.12 20.96 -40.39
C LYS A 273 16.76 21.54 -39.98
N SER A 274 15.75 21.36 -40.82
CA SER A 274 14.39 21.84 -40.57
C SER A 274 13.56 20.90 -39.69
N ALA A 275 13.99 19.66 -39.51
CA ALA A 275 13.26 18.66 -38.73
C ALA A 275 13.19 19.08 -37.24
N THR A 276 12.02 18.84 -36.65
CA THR A 276 11.76 19.06 -35.21
C THR A 276 11.44 17.72 -34.56
N PHE A 277 11.88 17.54 -33.31
CA PHE A 277 11.57 16.31 -32.57
C PHE A 277 10.05 16.15 -32.46
N PRO A 278 9.50 14.99 -32.83
CA PRO A 278 8.06 14.76 -32.77
C PRO A 278 7.64 14.47 -31.33
N GLU A 279 6.47 14.96 -30.93
CA GLU A 279 5.89 14.64 -29.61
C GLU A 279 5.01 13.39 -29.72
N PRO A 280 5.32 12.29 -29.02
CA PRO A 280 4.44 11.15 -28.96
C PRO A 280 3.11 11.48 -28.29
N VAL A 281 2.05 10.82 -28.72
CA VAL A 281 0.78 10.83 -27.99
C VAL A 281 0.92 10.18 -26.62
N GLU A 282 0.00 10.49 -25.73
CA GLU A 282 -0.11 9.83 -24.42
C GLU A 282 -0.29 8.32 -24.61
N TYR A 283 0.52 7.53 -23.90
CA TYR A 283 0.46 6.08 -24.01
C TYR A 283 -0.80 5.54 -23.35
N LYS A 284 -1.61 4.81 -24.12
CA LYS A 284 -2.77 4.06 -23.62
C LYS A 284 -2.47 2.57 -23.64
N PRO A 285 -2.25 1.91 -22.49
CA PRO A 285 -1.97 0.48 -22.46
C PRO A 285 -3.15 -0.33 -23.05
N VAL A 286 -2.86 -1.46 -23.68
CA VAL A 286 -3.90 -2.42 -24.13
C VAL A 286 -4.73 -2.86 -22.92
N SER A 287 -6.03 -3.03 -23.12
CA SER A 287 -7.04 -3.02 -22.06
C SER A 287 -6.62 -3.75 -20.78
N ARG A 288 -6.49 -2.97 -19.71
CA ARG A 288 -6.14 -3.34 -18.34
C ARG A 288 -7.25 -2.89 -17.38
N ALA A 289 -8.50 -2.87 -17.86
CA ALA A 289 -9.64 -2.33 -17.14
C ALA A 289 -9.80 -2.92 -15.73
N GLY A 290 -10.33 -2.12 -14.81
CA GLY A 290 -10.64 -2.55 -13.45
C GLY A 290 -9.39 -2.76 -12.58
N GLN A 291 -9.49 -3.68 -11.63
CA GLN A 291 -8.40 -3.96 -10.66
C GLN A 291 -7.17 -4.61 -11.27
N VAL A 292 -7.34 -5.45 -12.29
CA VAL A 292 -6.23 -6.23 -12.85
C VAL A 292 -5.14 -5.31 -13.38
N GLY A 293 -5.50 -4.13 -13.91
CA GLY A 293 -4.53 -3.15 -14.36
C GLY A 293 -3.61 -2.63 -13.26
N TYR A 294 -4.15 -2.34 -12.08
CA TYR A 294 -3.34 -1.94 -10.93
C TYR A 294 -2.39 -3.07 -10.52
N LEU A 295 -2.88 -4.31 -10.41
CA LEU A 295 -2.05 -5.45 -10.01
C LEU A 295 -0.91 -5.73 -10.99
N LEU A 296 -1.20 -5.71 -12.31
CA LEU A 296 -0.17 -5.87 -13.33
C LEU A 296 0.86 -4.74 -13.29
N GLU A 297 0.42 -3.52 -13.00
CA GLU A 297 1.32 -2.38 -12.89
C GLU A 297 2.22 -2.48 -11.64
N GLU A 298 1.70 -2.93 -10.50
CA GLU A 298 2.51 -3.19 -9.31
C GLU A 298 3.50 -4.34 -9.53
N VAL A 299 3.09 -5.43 -10.19
CA VAL A 299 4.01 -6.51 -10.61
C VAL A 299 5.13 -5.98 -11.51
N ARG A 300 4.81 -5.07 -12.44
CA ARG A 300 5.81 -4.45 -13.32
C ARG A 300 6.79 -3.60 -12.51
N LYS A 301 6.31 -2.76 -11.59
CA LYS A 301 7.13 -1.91 -10.72
C LYS A 301 8.07 -2.76 -9.85
N GLU A 302 7.52 -3.77 -9.16
CA GLU A 302 8.30 -4.68 -8.30
C GLU A 302 9.40 -5.40 -9.07
N LEU A 303 9.10 -5.94 -10.26
CA LEU A 303 10.10 -6.63 -11.09
C LEU A 303 11.18 -5.68 -11.63
N ALA A 304 10.82 -4.44 -11.93
CA ALA A 304 11.79 -3.43 -12.34
C ALA A 304 12.80 -3.12 -11.22
N GLU A 305 12.37 -3.08 -9.96
CA GLU A 305 13.26 -2.93 -8.80
C GLU A 305 14.22 -4.12 -8.62
N GLN A 306 13.82 -5.31 -9.09
CA GLN A 306 14.67 -6.51 -9.11
C GLN A 306 15.56 -6.60 -10.37
N GLY A 307 15.56 -5.58 -11.22
CA GLY A 307 16.41 -5.51 -12.41
C GLY A 307 15.84 -6.25 -13.63
N ILE A 308 14.58 -6.67 -13.61
CA ILE A 308 13.88 -7.23 -14.78
C ILE A 308 13.23 -6.08 -15.55
N ALA A 309 13.75 -5.77 -16.74
CA ALA A 309 13.30 -4.61 -17.51
C ALA A 309 11.91 -4.84 -18.12
N GLU A 310 11.16 -3.75 -18.34
CA GLU A 310 9.86 -3.81 -19.03
C GLU A 310 9.98 -4.43 -20.43
N ASP A 311 11.09 -4.17 -21.12
CA ASP A 311 11.43 -4.82 -22.39
C ASP A 311 11.45 -6.35 -22.28
N ASP A 312 12.00 -6.90 -21.20
CA ASP A 312 12.07 -8.35 -20.98
C ASP A 312 10.67 -8.91 -20.71
N LEU A 313 9.86 -8.18 -19.92
CA LEU A 313 8.45 -8.53 -19.69
C LEU A 313 7.64 -8.56 -21.00
N MET A 314 8.00 -7.74 -21.99
CA MET A 314 7.27 -7.68 -23.26
C MET A 314 7.76 -8.72 -24.27
N LYS A 315 9.05 -9.10 -24.22
CA LYS A 315 9.71 -9.96 -25.22
C LYS A 315 9.82 -11.42 -24.82
N ASN A 316 10.04 -11.70 -23.53
CA ASN A 316 10.58 -13.00 -23.11
C ASN A 316 9.52 -14.04 -22.75
N GLY A 317 8.25 -13.65 -22.73
CA GLY A 317 7.14 -14.58 -22.50
C GLY A 317 7.20 -15.27 -21.14
N TYR A 318 7.51 -14.51 -20.08
CA TYR A 318 7.66 -15.07 -18.75
C TYR A 318 6.34 -15.60 -18.16
N GLU A 319 6.47 -16.56 -17.26
CA GLU A 319 5.40 -16.96 -16.35
C GLU A 319 5.69 -16.33 -14.98
N ILE A 320 4.82 -15.42 -14.54
CA ILE A 320 5.01 -14.66 -13.29
C ILE A 320 3.98 -15.13 -12.28
N GLN A 321 4.45 -15.78 -11.20
CA GLN A 321 3.61 -16.26 -10.13
C GLN A 321 3.51 -15.19 -9.03
N THR A 322 2.29 -14.79 -8.67
CA THR A 322 2.05 -13.78 -7.62
C THR A 322 1.50 -14.38 -6.33
N THR A 323 1.52 -13.58 -5.27
CA THR A 323 0.93 -13.87 -3.94
C THR A 323 -0.58 -13.57 -3.87
N ILE A 324 -1.14 -12.88 -4.86
CA ILE A 324 -2.53 -12.38 -4.82
C ILE A 324 -3.51 -13.53 -4.83
N ASN A 325 -4.35 -13.59 -3.80
CA ASN A 325 -5.44 -14.54 -3.72
C ASN A 325 -6.66 -13.97 -4.48
N PRO A 326 -7.16 -14.64 -5.53
CA PRO A 326 -8.23 -14.08 -6.36
C PRO A 326 -9.57 -14.00 -5.62
N LYS A 327 -9.83 -14.89 -4.64
CA LYS A 327 -11.04 -14.80 -3.79
C LYS A 327 -10.97 -13.55 -2.91
N TRP A 328 -9.81 -13.31 -2.31
CA TRP A 328 -9.62 -12.17 -1.40
C TRP A 328 -9.56 -10.86 -2.16
N GLN A 329 -8.91 -10.84 -3.33
CA GLN A 329 -8.93 -9.69 -4.22
C GLN A 329 -10.36 -9.31 -4.62
N LYS A 330 -11.20 -10.31 -4.95
CA LYS A 330 -12.61 -10.08 -5.24
C LYS A 330 -13.36 -9.54 -4.02
N ALA A 331 -13.09 -10.05 -2.83
CA ALA A 331 -13.69 -9.54 -1.59
C ALA A 331 -13.33 -8.07 -1.34
N ALA A 332 -12.08 -7.67 -1.60
CA ALA A 332 -11.65 -6.26 -1.48
C ALA A 332 -12.43 -5.36 -2.46
N VAL A 333 -12.64 -5.82 -3.70
CA VAL A 333 -13.48 -5.11 -4.69
C VAL A 333 -14.92 -5.02 -4.22
N THR A 334 -15.48 -6.10 -3.67
CA THR A 334 -16.85 -6.10 -3.13
C THR A 334 -17.01 -5.10 -2.00
N ALA A 335 -16.07 -5.07 -1.04
CA ALA A 335 -16.08 -4.11 0.06
C ALA A 335 -16.01 -2.67 -0.47
N ALA A 336 -15.06 -2.37 -1.36
CA ALA A 336 -14.91 -1.03 -1.94
C ALA A 336 -16.12 -0.57 -2.76
N ASN A 337 -16.83 -1.49 -3.42
CA ASN A 337 -18.03 -1.19 -4.22
C ASN A 337 -19.27 -0.86 -3.37
N THR A 338 -19.20 -0.94 -2.05
CA THR A 338 -20.27 -0.48 -1.15
C THR A 338 -20.37 1.04 -1.06
N ILE A 339 -19.32 1.78 -1.46
CA ILE A 339 -19.35 3.25 -1.45
C ILE A 339 -20.36 3.73 -2.51
N PRO A 340 -21.35 4.56 -2.13
CA PRO A 340 -22.31 5.13 -3.08
C PRO A 340 -21.67 6.32 -3.80
N TYR A 341 -21.63 6.30 -5.14
CA TYR A 341 -21.15 7.45 -5.94
C TYR A 341 -22.25 8.11 -6.76
N ASP A 342 -23.47 7.58 -6.69
CA ASP A 342 -24.67 8.05 -7.36
C ASP A 342 -25.84 7.96 -6.36
N GLY A 343 -26.93 8.68 -6.61
CA GLY A 343 -28.12 8.68 -5.75
C GLY A 343 -28.03 9.72 -4.62
N ASP A 344 -28.76 9.46 -3.53
CA ASP A 344 -28.77 10.32 -2.36
C ASP A 344 -27.48 10.15 -1.54
N ASN A 345 -26.92 11.26 -1.07
CA ASN A 345 -25.67 11.33 -0.30
C ASN A 345 -24.45 10.63 -0.96
N PRO A 346 -24.08 10.97 -2.20
CA PRO A 346 -22.99 10.33 -2.91
C PRO A 346 -21.62 10.76 -2.36
N ALA A 347 -20.67 9.83 -2.34
CA ALA A 347 -19.26 10.11 -2.13
C ALA A 347 -18.69 10.97 -3.27
N SER A 348 -17.68 11.76 -2.93
CA SER A 348 -16.94 12.54 -3.93
C SER A 348 -16.28 11.64 -4.97
N LYS A 349 -16.28 12.09 -6.23
CA LYS A 349 -15.52 11.42 -7.31
C LYS A 349 -14.00 11.50 -7.09
N GLY A 350 -13.53 12.47 -6.29
CA GLY A 350 -12.14 12.63 -5.89
C GLY A 350 -11.74 11.79 -4.67
N LEU A 351 -12.61 10.89 -4.18
CA LEU A 351 -12.31 10.00 -3.06
C LEU A 351 -11.39 8.85 -3.50
N GLY A 352 -10.16 8.85 -2.99
CA GLY A 352 -9.24 7.72 -3.03
C GLY A 352 -9.62 6.67 -1.99
N VAL A 353 -9.61 5.40 -2.40
CA VAL A 353 -10.01 4.25 -1.58
C VAL A 353 -8.94 3.19 -1.69
N SER A 354 -8.43 2.72 -0.55
CA SER A 354 -7.39 1.70 -0.48
C SER A 354 -7.80 0.57 0.45
N ILE A 355 -7.54 -0.67 0.04
CA ILE A 355 -7.65 -1.87 0.88
C ILE A 355 -6.41 -2.71 0.60
N VAL A 356 -5.58 -2.96 1.61
CA VAL A 356 -4.36 -3.77 1.47
C VAL A 356 -4.38 -4.83 2.55
N SER A 357 -4.16 -6.09 2.15
CA SER A 357 -4.12 -7.22 3.06
C SER A 357 -2.80 -7.99 2.92
N VAL A 358 -2.08 -8.15 4.02
CA VAL A 358 -0.71 -8.68 4.08
C VAL A 358 -0.67 -9.87 5.02
N ASP A 359 -0.06 -10.96 4.54
CA ASP A 359 0.24 -12.13 5.35
C ASP A 359 1.43 -11.83 6.28
N PRO A 360 1.25 -11.85 7.61
CA PRO A 360 2.32 -11.55 8.56
C PRO A 360 3.44 -12.61 8.55
N ALA A 361 3.20 -13.81 8.03
CA ALA A 361 4.21 -14.87 8.04
C ALA A 361 5.41 -14.56 7.13
N ASP A 362 5.17 -13.94 5.97
CA ASP A 362 6.18 -13.74 4.93
C ASP A 362 6.09 -12.38 4.21
N GLY A 363 5.14 -11.52 4.58
CA GLY A 363 4.93 -10.22 3.93
C GLY A 363 4.17 -10.30 2.61
N SER A 364 3.66 -11.47 2.21
CA SER A 364 2.89 -11.62 0.98
C SER A 364 1.70 -10.67 0.95
N ILE A 365 1.60 -9.81 -0.07
CA ILE A 365 0.39 -9.04 -0.33
C ILE A 365 -0.65 -10.01 -0.89
N ARG A 366 -1.73 -10.28 -0.14
CA ARG A 366 -2.76 -11.24 -0.53
C ARG A 366 -3.91 -10.60 -1.30
N ALA A 367 -4.15 -9.32 -1.07
CA ALA A 367 -5.10 -8.50 -1.82
C ALA A 367 -4.67 -7.02 -1.79
N LEU A 368 -4.94 -6.31 -2.88
CA LEU A 368 -4.62 -4.89 -3.04
C LEU A 368 -5.68 -4.21 -3.91
N TYR A 369 -6.42 -3.27 -3.34
CA TYR A 369 -7.38 -2.41 -4.04
C TYR A 369 -6.85 -0.98 -4.10
N GLY A 370 -6.70 -0.45 -5.31
CA GLY A 370 -6.10 0.87 -5.56
C GLY A 370 -7.04 1.93 -6.16
N GLY A 371 -8.27 1.57 -6.53
CA GLY A 371 -9.19 2.43 -7.26
C GLY A 371 -10.04 1.64 -8.25
N LYS A 372 -11.18 2.17 -8.71
CA LYS A 372 -12.18 1.35 -9.43
C LYS A 372 -11.71 0.79 -10.77
N ASP A 373 -11.01 1.59 -11.54
CA ASP A 373 -10.73 1.30 -12.95
C ASP A 373 -9.42 1.95 -13.39
N TYR A 374 -8.39 1.11 -13.56
CA TYR A 374 -7.05 1.53 -13.93
C TYR A 374 -6.99 2.30 -15.25
N GLU A 375 -7.88 1.97 -16.21
CA GLU A 375 -7.91 2.66 -17.52
C GLU A 375 -8.40 4.10 -17.42
N LYS A 376 -9.16 4.43 -16.36
CA LYS A 376 -9.66 5.79 -16.13
C LYS A 376 -8.72 6.57 -15.24
N VAL A 377 -8.16 5.93 -14.21
CA VAL A 377 -7.27 6.54 -13.22
C VAL A 377 -6.13 5.58 -12.93
N GLN A 378 -4.94 5.87 -13.46
CA GLN A 378 -3.78 4.99 -13.24
C GLN A 378 -3.12 5.17 -11.87
N PHE A 379 -3.46 6.26 -11.16
CA PHE A 379 -2.98 6.52 -9.81
C PHE A 379 -3.51 5.48 -8.83
N ASN A 380 -2.61 4.73 -8.18
CA ASN A 380 -2.97 3.67 -7.26
C ASN A 380 -3.08 4.20 -5.83
N ALA A 381 -4.28 4.25 -5.27
CA ALA A 381 -4.52 4.75 -3.92
C ALA A 381 -3.83 3.94 -2.81
N ALA A 382 -3.47 2.68 -3.07
CA ALA A 382 -2.80 1.83 -2.09
C ALA A 382 -1.27 2.01 -2.06
N THR A 383 -0.65 2.29 -3.21
CA THR A 383 0.83 2.26 -3.40
C THR A 383 1.42 3.59 -3.86
N ASP A 384 0.65 4.45 -4.52
CA ASP A 384 1.07 5.80 -4.92
C ASP A 384 0.44 6.86 -4.00
N GLY A 385 -0.80 6.61 -3.56
CA GLY A 385 -1.55 7.43 -2.61
C GLY A 385 -0.84 7.62 -1.28
N LYS A 386 -0.66 8.88 -0.87
CA LYS A 386 -0.11 9.25 0.44
C LYS A 386 -1.10 10.13 1.18
N ALA A 387 -1.46 9.73 2.39
CA ALA A 387 -2.28 10.54 3.27
C ALA A 387 -1.88 10.34 4.73
N GLN A 388 -2.25 11.32 5.57
CA GLN A 388 -1.92 11.31 6.98
C GLN A 388 -2.65 10.14 7.67
N PRO A 389 -1.92 9.22 8.33
CA PRO A 389 -2.51 8.03 8.98
C PRO A 389 -3.30 8.37 10.26
N GLY A 390 -3.13 9.57 10.79
CA GLY A 390 -3.79 10.01 12.03
C GLY A 390 -3.43 9.11 13.20
N SER A 391 -4.42 8.81 14.05
CA SER A 391 -4.24 7.99 15.25
C SER A 391 -3.79 6.54 15.01
N THR A 392 -3.75 6.04 13.77
CA THR A 392 -3.10 4.74 13.49
C THR A 392 -1.58 4.75 13.72
N PHE A 393 -0.98 5.92 13.97
CA PHE A 393 0.43 6.05 14.38
C PHE A 393 0.68 5.91 15.89
N LYS A 394 -0.36 6.03 16.73
CA LYS A 394 -0.24 5.90 18.19
C LYS A 394 0.39 4.57 18.64
N PRO A 395 0.11 3.41 18.01
CA PRO A 395 0.76 2.16 18.37
C PRO A 395 2.29 2.19 18.30
N PHE A 396 2.90 2.97 17.38
CA PHE A 396 4.36 3.10 17.33
C PHE A 396 4.92 3.77 18.60
N THR A 397 4.25 4.82 19.08
CA THR A 397 4.60 5.48 20.35
C THR A 397 4.33 4.58 21.56
N LEU A 398 3.21 3.85 21.56
CA LEU A 398 2.90 2.88 22.62
C LEU A 398 4.01 1.82 22.76
N ILE A 399 4.41 1.21 21.63
CA ILE A 399 5.49 0.22 21.60
C ILE A 399 6.80 0.83 22.09
N GLY A 400 7.14 2.04 21.63
CA GLY A 400 8.34 2.75 22.09
C GLY A 400 8.31 3.04 23.59
N ALA A 401 7.15 3.36 24.15
CA ALA A 401 7.00 3.55 25.60
C ALA A 401 7.13 2.26 26.40
N LEU A 402 6.54 1.16 25.91
CA LEU A 402 6.69 -0.17 26.51
C LEU A 402 8.14 -0.64 26.48
N GLU A 403 8.90 -0.36 25.41
CA GLU A 403 10.35 -0.63 25.34
C GLU A 403 11.16 0.19 26.36
N GLU A 404 10.67 1.38 26.74
CA GLU A 404 11.28 2.25 27.75
C GLU A 404 10.81 1.96 29.18
N GLY A 405 9.98 0.93 29.37
CA GLY A 405 9.55 0.46 30.68
C GLY A 405 8.29 1.15 31.22
N HIS A 406 7.54 1.88 30.40
CA HIS A 406 6.17 2.25 30.74
C HIS A 406 5.30 1.00 30.78
N GLU A 407 4.27 1.02 31.65
CA GLU A 407 3.35 -0.11 31.82
C GLU A 407 1.94 0.30 31.41
N LEU A 408 1.14 -0.66 30.94
CA LEU A 408 -0.20 -0.34 30.42
C LEU A 408 -1.17 0.23 31.47
N ASN A 409 -0.95 -0.08 32.74
CA ASN A 409 -1.75 0.44 33.86
C ASN A 409 -1.22 1.78 34.42
N GLU A 410 -0.19 2.36 33.80
CA GLU A 410 0.29 3.69 34.14
C GLU A 410 -0.77 4.74 33.78
N ARG A 411 -1.08 5.63 34.73
CA ARG A 411 -2.15 6.61 34.58
C ARG A 411 -1.64 7.95 34.11
N PHE A 412 -2.41 8.54 33.21
CA PHE A 412 -2.18 9.85 32.62
C PHE A 412 -3.46 10.67 32.70
N THR A 413 -3.29 11.99 32.71
CA THR A 413 -4.42 12.90 32.61
C THR A 413 -4.89 12.99 31.17
N GLY A 414 -6.14 12.60 30.92
CA GLY A 414 -6.84 12.64 29.63
C GLY A 414 -7.76 13.85 29.50
N ASN A 415 -7.54 14.91 30.27
CA ASN A 415 -8.32 16.15 30.20
C ASN A 415 -8.14 16.84 28.83
N SER A 416 -9.16 17.58 28.41
CA SER A 416 -9.20 18.34 27.16
C SER A 416 -10.05 19.62 27.34
N PRO A 417 -9.63 20.75 26.76
CA PRO A 417 -8.35 20.98 26.12
C PRO A 417 -7.20 20.98 27.14
N MET A 418 -5.95 20.73 26.71
CA MET A 418 -4.81 20.63 27.62
C MET A 418 -3.53 21.25 27.05
N GLN A 419 -2.89 22.11 27.84
CA GLN A 419 -1.51 22.53 27.59
C GLN A 419 -0.54 21.53 28.24
N ILE A 420 0.23 20.85 27.42
CA ILE A 420 1.15 19.80 27.85
C ILE A 420 2.56 20.39 27.96
N PRO A 421 3.22 20.33 29.13
CA PRO A 421 4.58 20.83 29.27
C PRO A 421 5.54 20.15 28.29
N GLY A 422 6.28 20.94 27.51
CA GLY A 422 7.21 20.41 26.50
C GLY A 422 6.56 19.96 25.19
N TRP A 423 5.23 20.08 25.06
CA TRP A 423 4.55 19.85 23.79
C TRP A 423 4.63 21.10 22.90
N SER A 424 5.46 21.03 21.87
CA SER A 424 5.54 22.01 20.80
C SER A 424 5.18 21.38 19.45
N VAL A 425 4.58 22.17 18.57
CA VAL A 425 4.34 21.78 17.17
C VAL A 425 5.02 22.76 16.24
N LEU A 426 5.55 22.26 15.12
CA LEU A 426 6.14 23.11 14.10
C LEU A 426 5.03 23.84 13.32
N ASN A 427 5.02 25.15 13.41
CA ASN A 427 4.23 25.98 12.52
C ASN A 427 4.91 26.02 11.15
N LYS A 428 4.27 25.39 10.14
CA LYS A 428 4.86 25.27 8.79
C LYS A 428 4.96 26.61 8.04
N GLU A 429 4.17 27.62 8.42
CA GLU A 429 4.20 28.94 7.79
C GLU A 429 5.37 29.79 8.32
N THR A 430 5.60 29.73 9.63
CA THR A 430 6.65 30.53 10.30
C THR A 430 7.97 29.78 10.42
N GLY A 431 7.95 28.44 10.36
CA GLY A 431 9.10 27.58 10.59
C GLY A 431 9.54 27.50 12.06
N VAL A 432 8.69 27.94 13.00
CA VAL A 432 8.98 28.03 14.43
C VAL A 432 8.16 26.99 15.20
N GLU A 433 8.77 26.39 16.23
CA GLU A 433 8.05 25.54 17.18
C GLU A 433 7.28 26.40 18.19
N GLU A 434 6.00 26.11 18.33
CA GLU A 434 5.09 26.85 19.20
C GLU A 434 4.43 25.86 20.19
N GLU A 435 4.37 26.24 21.47
CA GLU A 435 3.56 25.51 22.44
C GLU A 435 2.09 25.75 22.13
N VAL A 436 1.34 24.67 21.94
CA VAL A 436 -0.08 24.72 21.59
C VAL A 436 -0.90 23.92 22.58
N GLU A 437 -2.12 24.38 22.79
CA GLU A 437 -3.13 23.60 23.48
C GLU A 437 -3.61 22.45 22.59
N LEU A 438 -3.66 21.24 23.14
CA LEU A 438 -4.07 20.03 22.43
C LEU A 438 -5.47 19.62 22.85
N THR A 439 -6.28 19.20 21.88
CA THR A 439 -7.63 18.68 22.10
C THR A 439 -7.74 17.21 21.77
N ASN A 440 -8.57 16.51 22.53
CA ASN A 440 -9.07 15.19 22.17
C ASN A 440 -10.17 15.30 21.11
N PHE A 441 -10.47 14.18 20.45
CA PHE A 441 -11.62 14.09 19.57
C PHE A 441 -12.92 14.18 20.39
N GLY A 442 -13.96 14.80 19.87
CA GLY A 442 -15.25 14.95 20.54
C GLY A 442 -16.15 15.96 19.84
N THR A 443 -17.45 15.91 20.13
CA THR A 443 -18.46 16.82 19.56
C THR A 443 -18.59 18.13 20.34
N GLU A 444 -18.00 18.21 21.54
CA GLU A 444 -18.03 19.39 22.41
C GLU A 444 -16.91 20.39 22.07
N GLU A 445 -17.15 21.66 22.37
CA GLU A 445 -16.15 22.72 22.23
C GLU A 445 -14.98 22.45 23.19
N GLY A 446 -13.82 22.06 22.64
CA GLY A 446 -12.62 21.70 23.41
C GLY A 446 -12.30 20.21 23.44
N GLY A 447 -13.14 19.34 22.89
CA GLY A 447 -12.92 17.89 22.83
C GLY A 447 -13.25 17.17 24.14
N GLU A 448 -13.34 15.84 24.09
CA GLU A 448 -13.76 15.04 25.24
C GLU A 448 -12.67 14.93 26.32
N SER A 449 -13.06 15.08 27.59
CA SER A 449 -12.18 14.90 28.75
C SER A 449 -12.41 13.54 29.40
N PHE A 450 -11.33 12.78 29.59
CA PHE A 450 -11.41 11.42 30.13
C PHE A 450 -10.98 11.32 31.61
N GLY A 451 -10.51 12.42 32.22
CA GLY A 451 -9.97 12.39 33.58
C GLY A 451 -8.67 11.58 33.67
N GLU A 452 -8.37 10.98 34.82
CA GLU A 452 -7.21 10.10 34.95
C GLU A 452 -7.53 8.73 34.37
N ILE A 453 -6.81 8.31 33.32
CA ILE A 453 -7.01 7.01 32.65
C ILE A 453 -5.66 6.32 32.44
N ASP A 454 -5.68 5.00 32.28
CA ASP A 454 -4.46 4.27 31.96
C ASP A 454 -4.18 4.19 30.45
N LEU A 455 -3.07 3.57 30.04
CA LEU A 455 -2.73 3.43 28.63
C LEU A 455 -3.65 2.44 27.89
N ILE A 456 -4.34 1.55 28.60
CA ILE A 456 -5.33 0.64 28.00
C ILE A 456 -6.52 1.48 27.51
N ASP A 457 -7.13 2.22 28.44
CA ASP A 457 -8.25 3.12 28.18
C ASP A 457 -7.87 4.20 27.15
N ALA A 458 -6.68 4.78 27.27
CA ALA A 458 -6.20 5.81 26.36
C ALA A 458 -5.98 5.27 24.93
N THR A 459 -5.54 4.01 24.79
CA THR A 459 -5.41 3.35 23.50
C THR A 459 -6.78 3.08 22.89
N ALA A 460 -7.69 2.48 23.67
CA ALA A 460 -9.04 2.12 23.27
C ALA A 460 -9.84 3.32 22.75
N ASN A 461 -9.82 4.42 23.52
CA ASN A 461 -10.52 5.67 23.23
C ASN A 461 -9.70 6.62 22.35
N SER A 462 -8.47 6.24 21.98
CA SER A 462 -7.61 7.04 21.11
C SER A 462 -7.37 8.46 21.61
N VAL A 463 -7.07 8.62 22.90
CA VAL A 463 -6.94 9.93 23.58
C VAL A 463 -5.68 10.66 23.11
N ASN A 464 -5.79 11.90 22.63
CA ASN A 464 -4.66 12.64 22.06
C ASN A 464 -3.74 13.19 23.15
N THR A 465 -4.32 13.71 24.24
CA THR A 465 -3.56 14.36 25.30
C THR A 465 -2.65 13.39 26.06
N VAL A 466 -3.10 12.15 26.28
CA VAL A 466 -2.28 11.08 26.88
C VAL A 466 -1.11 10.70 25.96
N TYR A 467 -1.37 10.49 24.68
CA TYR A 467 -0.32 10.08 23.73
C TYR A 467 0.69 11.20 23.44
N ALA A 468 0.28 12.46 23.49
CA ALA A 468 1.18 13.59 23.43
C ALA A 468 2.09 13.65 24.66
N GLN A 469 1.55 13.46 25.88
CA GLN A 469 2.36 13.32 27.09
C GLN A 469 3.36 12.16 26.99
N LEU A 470 2.90 11.01 26.50
CA LEU A 470 3.75 9.83 26.32
C LEU A 470 4.89 10.10 25.34
N ASN A 471 4.61 10.76 24.21
CA ASN A 471 5.64 11.06 23.22
C ASN A 471 6.65 12.13 23.70
N VAL A 472 6.21 13.08 24.54
CA VAL A 472 7.12 14.01 25.24
C VAL A 472 8.02 13.25 26.21
N ALA A 473 7.47 12.28 26.96
CA ALA A 473 8.22 11.52 27.95
C ALA A 473 9.31 10.65 27.33
N ILE A 474 9.01 9.96 26.22
CA ILE A 474 9.94 9.00 25.60
C ILE A 474 10.85 9.66 24.55
N GLY A 475 10.43 10.77 23.96
CA GLY A 475 11.06 11.44 22.82
C GLY A 475 10.53 10.95 21.46
N PRO A 476 10.26 11.85 20.50
CA PRO A 476 9.64 11.50 19.21
C PRO A 476 10.52 10.61 18.33
N GLU A 477 11.84 10.59 18.54
CA GLU A 477 12.79 9.72 17.83
C GLU A 477 12.52 8.24 18.10
N LYS A 478 12.07 7.88 19.30
CA LYS A 478 11.75 6.48 19.62
C LYS A 478 10.48 6.02 18.90
N SER A 479 9.46 6.88 18.84
CA SER A 479 8.26 6.65 18.04
C SER A 479 8.60 6.47 16.55
N GLN A 480 9.50 7.31 16.02
CA GLN A 480 10.00 7.18 14.66
C GLN A 480 10.77 5.87 14.44
N ASP A 481 11.67 5.52 15.36
CA ASP A 481 12.48 4.31 15.27
C ASP A 481 11.62 3.04 15.22
N VAL A 482 10.59 2.94 16.06
CA VAL A 482 9.62 1.84 16.02
C VAL A 482 8.91 1.80 14.66
N ALA A 483 8.45 2.93 14.13
CA ALA A 483 7.78 2.98 12.82
C ALA A 483 8.68 2.45 11.69
N ILE A 484 9.96 2.83 11.70
CA ILE A 484 10.96 2.35 10.72
C ILE A 484 11.23 0.84 10.91
N ARG A 485 11.39 0.38 12.16
CA ARG A 485 11.60 -1.04 12.47
C ARG A 485 10.39 -1.90 12.12
N ALA A 486 9.18 -1.35 12.22
CA ALA A 486 7.95 -2.03 11.84
C ALA A 486 7.79 -2.13 10.31
N GLY A 487 8.34 -1.16 9.55
CA GLY A 487 8.37 -1.21 8.09
C GLY A 487 7.96 0.06 7.36
N ILE A 488 7.64 1.15 8.07
CA ILE A 488 7.36 2.43 7.43
C ILE A 488 8.64 3.00 6.81
N PRO A 489 8.65 3.41 5.54
CA PRO A 489 9.82 4.04 4.92
C PRO A 489 10.25 5.29 5.68
N LYS A 490 11.57 5.48 5.85
CA LYS A 490 12.12 6.57 6.67
C LYS A 490 11.67 7.95 6.19
N GLU A 491 11.58 8.15 4.88
CA GLU A 491 11.09 9.37 4.23
C GLU A 491 9.61 9.66 4.45
N SER A 492 8.85 8.68 4.93
CA SER A 492 7.45 8.79 5.34
C SER A 492 7.29 8.85 6.87
N THR A 493 8.35 9.27 7.58
CA THR A 493 8.35 9.50 9.02
C THR A 493 9.02 10.82 9.39
N ASN A 494 8.78 11.31 10.61
CA ASN A 494 9.51 12.44 11.18
C ASN A 494 9.74 12.25 12.68
N ALA A 495 10.72 13.00 13.23
CA ALA A 495 11.07 13.01 14.65
C ALA A 495 10.50 14.25 15.37
N GLN A 496 9.32 14.72 14.99
CA GLN A 496 8.63 15.81 15.69
C GLN A 496 7.66 15.23 16.71
N LEU A 497 7.38 15.97 17.79
CA LEU A 497 6.42 15.54 18.81
C LEU A 497 5.04 15.21 18.25
N SER A 498 4.64 15.89 17.16
CA SER A 498 3.37 15.62 16.49
C SER A 498 3.30 14.27 15.76
N ASN A 499 4.41 13.54 15.60
CA ASN A 499 4.45 12.28 14.85
C ASN A 499 3.51 11.21 15.42
N VAL A 500 3.29 11.20 16.74
CA VAL A 500 2.34 10.31 17.44
C VAL A 500 0.90 10.48 16.95
N LEU A 501 0.57 11.64 16.39
CA LEU A 501 -0.75 11.96 15.83
C LEU A 501 -0.82 11.68 14.32
N GLY A 502 0.22 11.08 13.72
CA GLY A 502 0.25 10.70 12.30
C GLY A 502 0.28 11.89 11.35
N THR A 503 1.15 12.87 11.61
CA THR A 503 1.26 14.10 10.81
C THR A 503 2.03 13.96 9.50
N GLU A 504 2.82 12.89 9.33
CA GLU A 504 3.50 12.56 8.07
C GLU A 504 2.63 11.64 7.21
N SER A 505 2.58 11.89 5.91
CA SER A 505 1.76 11.07 5.01
C SER A 505 2.43 9.74 4.69
N VAL A 506 1.67 8.65 4.79
CA VAL A 506 2.11 7.28 4.48
C VAL A 506 1.26 6.68 3.37
N ARG A 507 1.78 5.61 2.75
CA ARG A 507 1.01 4.78 1.82
C ARG A 507 0.28 3.69 2.58
N ALA A 508 -0.87 3.25 2.07
CA ALA A 508 -1.65 2.18 2.69
C ALA A 508 -0.86 0.87 2.76
N VAL A 509 -0.07 0.56 1.72
CA VAL A 509 0.78 -0.63 1.68
C VAL A 509 1.87 -0.63 2.77
N ASP A 510 2.48 0.53 3.04
CA ASP A 510 3.50 0.66 4.09
C ASP A 510 2.88 0.44 5.48
N LEU A 511 1.72 1.04 5.71
CA LEU A 511 0.99 0.90 6.97
C LEU A 511 0.51 -0.55 7.19
N ALA A 512 0.05 -1.22 6.13
CA ALA A 512 -0.32 -2.63 6.18
C ALA A 512 0.87 -3.54 6.48
N GLY A 513 2.03 -3.29 5.87
CA GLY A 513 3.28 -3.98 6.18
C GLY A 513 3.71 -3.78 7.64
N ALA A 514 3.58 -2.56 8.16
CA ALA A 514 3.89 -2.27 9.56
C ALA A 514 2.96 -3.01 10.54
N TYR A 515 1.66 -3.05 10.26
CA TYR A 515 0.70 -3.81 11.08
C TYR A 515 0.84 -5.33 10.90
N ALA A 516 1.37 -5.80 9.76
CA ALA A 516 1.77 -7.20 9.61
C ALA A 516 2.93 -7.57 10.55
N THR A 517 3.88 -6.65 10.78
CA THR A 517 4.92 -6.84 11.81
C THR A 517 4.32 -6.96 13.21
N PHE A 518 3.24 -6.22 13.51
CA PHE A 518 2.53 -6.34 14.79
C PHE A 518 1.84 -7.70 14.93
N ALA A 519 1.10 -8.12 13.89
CA ALA A 519 0.46 -9.43 13.83
C ALA A 519 1.48 -10.59 13.96
N ALA A 520 2.68 -10.41 13.41
CA ALA A 520 3.81 -11.33 13.49
C ALA A 520 4.60 -11.24 14.82
N GLN A 521 4.07 -10.57 15.84
CA GLN A 521 4.68 -10.43 17.16
C GLN A 521 6.10 -9.85 17.10
N GLY A 522 6.30 -8.85 16.22
CA GLY A 522 7.54 -8.09 16.10
C GLY A 522 8.54 -8.66 15.10
N THR A 523 8.17 -9.70 14.34
CA THR A 523 8.94 -10.15 13.17
C THR A 523 8.55 -9.35 11.94
N ARG A 524 9.52 -8.65 11.33
CA ARG A 524 9.26 -7.84 10.14
C ARG A 524 9.54 -8.63 8.87
N SER A 525 8.56 -8.69 7.97
CA SER A 525 8.72 -9.20 6.60
C SER A 525 8.55 -8.06 5.60
N GLU A 526 9.35 -8.05 4.54
CA GLU A 526 9.19 -7.09 3.46
C GLU A 526 7.98 -7.48 2.60
N THR A 527 7.14 -6.50 2.28
CA THR A 527 5.94 -6.74 1.50
C THR A 527 6.27 -7.01 0.04
N HIS A 528 5.66 -8.03 -0.56
CA HIS A 528 5.91 -8.40 -1.95
C HIS A 528 4.64 -8.97 -2.61
N MET A 529 4.56 -8.85 -3.93
CA MET A 529 3.50 -9.41 -4.75
C MET A 529 4.01 -10.56 -5.64
N VAL A 530 5.28 -10.56 -6.02
CA VAL A 530 5.85 -11.56 -6.94
C VAL A 530 6.62 -12.64 -6.18
N THR A 531 6.19 -13.89 -6.36
CA THR A 531 6.87 -15.06 -5.76
C THR A 531 7.97 -15.61 -6.67
N SER A 532 7.71 -15.72 -7.97
CA SER A 532 8.71 -16.22 -8.92
C SER A 532 8.44 -15.76 -10.35
N VAL A 533 9.49 -15.70 -11.15
CA VAL A 533 9.45 -15.50 -12.60
C VAL A 533 10.19 -16.65 -13.27
N THR A 534 9.55 -17.33 -14.20
CA THR A 534 10.14 -18.42 -14.98
C THR A 534 10.06 -18.13 -16.48
N GLU A 535 11.01 -18.74 -17.22
CA GLU A 535 11.08 -18.76 -18.68
C GLU A 535 11.17 -20.22 -19.10
N GLY A 536 10.03 -20.87 -19.30
CA GLY A 536 9.96 -22.33 -19.39
C GLY A 536 10.50 -22.98 -18.10
N ASP A 537 11.46 -23.91 -18.22
CA ASP A 537 12.07 -24.60 -17.07
C ASP A 537 13.12 -23.75 -16.31
N LYS A 538 13.41 -22.53 -16.78
CA LYS A 538 14.46 -21.68 -16.21
C LYS A 538 13.87 -20.70 -15.19
N LEU A 539 14.39 -20.74 -13.97
CA LEU A 539 14.09 -19.74 -12.94
C LEU A 539 14.85 -18.43 -13.23
N ILE A 540 14.12 -17.33 -13.37
CA ILE A 540 14.67 -15.99 -13.60
C ILE A 540 14.74 -15.21 -12.29
N TYR A 541 13.71 -15.33 -11.47
CA TYR A 541 13.60 -14.66 -10.18
C TYR A 541 12.79 -15.51 -9.21
N GLU A 542 13.16 -15.48 -7.94
CA GLU A 542 12.43 -16.08 -6.82
C GLU A 542 12.53 -15.13 -5.63
N TRP A 543 11.42 -14.93 -4.93
CA TRP A 543 11.42 -14.19 -3.68
C TRP A 543 12.10 -15.03 -2.58
N ASP A 544 13.26 -14.59 -2.11
CA ASP A 544 14.08 -15.31 -1.13
C ASP A 544 14.44 -14.47 0.11
N LYS A 545 13.79 -13.30 0.29
CA LYS A 545 14.08 -12.40 1.42
C LYS A 545 13.63 -13.02 2.74
N VAL A 546 14.54 -13.03 3.71
CA VAL A 546 14.32 -13.61 5.03
C VAL A 546 13.69 -12.58 5.98
N PRO A 547 12.63 -12.92 6.74
CA PRO A 547 12.07 -12.05 7.76
C PRO A 547 13.09 -11.64 8.83
N VAL A 548 12.99 -10.39 9.29
CA VAL A 548 13.79 -9.84 10.39
C VAL A 548 13.09 -10.15 11.72
N THR A 549 13.54 -11.21 12.38
CA THR A 549 13.05 -11.59 13.71
C THR A 549 13.56 -10.63 14.78
N GLY A 550 12.71 -10.29 15.75
CA GLY A 550 13.11 -9.40 16.86
C GLY A 550 13.28 -7.95 16.45
N ALA A 551 12.62 -7.51 15.36
CA ALA A 551 12.52 -6.09 15.03
C ALA A 551 11.81 -5.33 16.16
N ILE A 552 10.81 -5.96 16.79
CA ILE A 552 10.22 -5.59 18.08
C ILE A 552 10.20 -6.86 18.94
N SER A 553 10.40 -6.74 20.25
CA SER A 553 10.35 -7.93 21.12
C SER A 553 8.91 -8.48 21.22
N SER A 554 8.78 -9.81 21.26
CA SER A 554 7.46 -10.45 21.38
C SER A 554 6.77 -10.14 22.71
N GLU A 555 7.53 -9.87 23.77
CA GLU A 555 6.99 -9.46 25.08
C GLU A 555 6.32 -8.09 25.00
N VAL A 556 7.00 -7.11 24.39
CA VAL A 556 6.42 -5.78 24.14
C VAL A 556 5.22 -5.89 23.20
N MET A 557 5.30 -6.74 22.17
CA MET A 557 4.18 -6.91 21.24
C MET A 557 2.97 -7.57 21.88
N ALA A 558 3.13 -8.53 22.81
CA ALA A 558 1.99 -9.08 23.54
C ALA A 558 1.23 -7.98 24.31
N LYS A 559 1.95 -7.08 25.00
CA LYS A 559 1.37 -5.90 25.67
C LYS A 559 0.68 -4.96 24.68
N ALA A 560 1.36 -4.59 23.60
CA ALA A 560 0.83 -3.67 22.60
C ALA A 560 -0.40 -4.23 21.87
N THR A 561 -0.37 -5.54 21.54
CA THR A 561 -1.51 -6.26 20.95
C THR A 561 -2.69 -6.24 21.90
N TYR A 562 -2.49 -6.56 23.19
CA TYR A 562 -3.57 -6.49 24.18
C TYR A 562 -4.23 -5.10 24.24
N ALA A 563 -3.45 -4.02 24.29
CA ALA A 563 -3.99 -2.67 24.27
C ALA A 563 -4.75 -2.35 22.95
N MET A 564 -4.31 -2.91 21.82
CA MET A 564 -4.99 -2.78 20.53
C MET A 564 -6.24 -3.67 20.39
N GLU A 565 -6.35 -4.77 21.14
CA GLU A 565 -7.59 -5.54 21.26
C GLU A 565 -8.68 -4.70 21.92
N GLN A 566 -8.34 -3.89 22.92
CA GLN A 566 -9.29 -3.01 23.61
C GLN A 566 -9.87 -1.90 22.72
N VAL A 567 -9.17 -1.52 21.65
CA VAL A 567 -9.72 -0.62 20.62
C VAL A 567 -10.93 -1.24 19.93
N VAL A 568 -10.90 -2.56 19.75
CA VAL A 568 -12.00 -3.32 19.16
C VAL A 568 -13.01 -3.72 20.22
N GLU A 569 -12.60 -4.12 21.43
CA GLU A 569 -13.53 -4.59 22.47
C GLU A 569 -14.37 -3.47 23.12
N GLU A 570 -13.77 -2.31 23.35
CA GLU A 570 -14.40 -1.25 24.16
C GLU A 570 -14.31 0.13 23.50
N GLY A 571 -13.61 0.23 22.36
CA GLY A 571 -13.21 1.50 21.78
C GLY A 571 -13.77 1.80 20.39
N SER A 572 -13.06 2.72 19.72
CA SER A 572 -13.42 3.25 18.39
C SER A 572 -13.49 2.22 17.26
N GLY A 573 -13.01 0.99 17.45
CA GLY A 573 -13.02 -0.10 16.48
C GLY A 573 -14.12 -1.15 16.70
N ALA A 574 -15.11 -0.88 17.57
CA ALA A 574 -16.13 -1.83 18.01
C ALA A 574 -16.80 -2.67 16.91
N THR A 575 -17.06 -2.09 15.74
CA THR A 575 -17.65 -2.81 14.60
C THR A 575 -16.85 -4.06 14.20
N ALA A 576 -15.53 -4.08 14.39
CA ALA A 576 -14.69 -5.22 14.05
C ALA A 576 -14.95 -6.47 14.90
N GLN A 577 -15.63 -6.34 16.05
CA GLN A 577 -16.07 -7.49 16.87
C GLN A 577 -17.01 -8.43 16.11
N GLU A 578 -17.77 -7.91 15.14
CA GLU A 578 -18.68 -8.72 14.34
C GLU A 578 -17.97 -9.80 13.50
N LEU A 579 -16.63 -9.75 13.39
CA LEU A 579 -15.85 -10.82 12.79
C LEU A 579 -15.93 -12.13 13.61
N GLY A 580 -16.25 -12.05 14.90
CA GLY A 580 -16.45 -13.22 15.77
C GLY A 580 -15.17 -13.99 16.10
N ARG A 581 -14.02 -13.31 16.15
CA ARG A 581 -12.70 -13.87 16.51
C ARG A 581 -11.81 -12.78 17.13
N PRO A 582 -10.66 -13.13 17.74
CA PRO A 582 -9.72 -12.15 18.25
C PRO A 582 -9.24 -11.19 17.15
N VAL A 583 -9.36 -9.88 17.41
CA VAL A 583 -8.93 -8.81 16.51
C VAL A 583 -8.26 -7.73 17.33
N ALA A 584 -7.10 -7.28 16.85
CA ALA A 584 -6.44 -6.08 17.35
C ALA A 584 -6.39 -5.04 16.25
N GLY A 585 -6.45 -3.75 16.58
CA GLY A 585 -6.37 -2.72 15.56
C GLY A 585 -6.35 -1.30 16.08
N LYS A 586 -6.40 -0.36 15.14
CA LYS A 586 -6.46 1.07 15.44
C LYS A 586 -7.22 1.82 14.36
N THR A 587 -8.10 2.73 14.80
CA THR A 587 -8.71 3.76 13.97
C THR A 587 -7.77 4.97 13.80
N GLY A 588 -7.85 5.63 12.65
CA GLY A 588 -7.18 6.90 12.39
C GLY A 588 -8.11 7.88 11.69
N SER A 589 -8.09 9.11 12.17
CA SER A 589 -8.78 10.25 11.56
C SER A 589 -7.86 11.46 11.64
N THR A 590 -7.88 12.31 10.63
CA THR A 590 -7.03 13.51 10.59
C THR A 590 -7.82 14.78 10.89
N ASN A 591 -7.10 15.82 11.31
CA ASN A 591 -7.66 17.15 11.43
C ASN A 591 -8.25 17.62 10.07
N GLY A 592 -9.42 18.24 10.12
CA GLY A 592 -10.16 18.66 8.91
C GLY A 592 -10.74 17.50 8.10
N ASN A 593 -10.76 16.27 8.64
CA ASN A 593 -11.35 15.08 8.03
C ASN A 593 -10.83 14.75 6.62
N LYS A 594 -9.53 14.93 6.38
CA LYS A 594 -8.91 14.75 5.06
C LYS A 594 -8.59 13.29 4.73
N SER A 595 -8.40 12.46 5.75
CA SER A 595 -8.25 11.02 5.61
C SER A 595 -8.81 10.26 6.81
N ALA A 596 -9.23 9.03 6.55
CA ALA A 596 -9.84 8.11 7.51
C ALA A 596 -9.34 6.70 7.28
N TRP A 597 -8.97 6.00 8.36
CA TRP A 597 -8.27 4.73 8.31
C TRP A 597 -8.77 3.77 9.37
N PHE A 598 -8.80 2.48 9.03
CA PHE A 598 -8.79 1.41 10.00
C PHE A 598 -7.66 0.45 9.65
N ALA A 599 -6.74 0.26 10.59
CA ALA A 599 -5.64 -0.68 10.49
C ALA A 599 -5.85 -1.79 11.52
N GLY A 600 -6.28 -2.96 11.05
CA GLY A 600 -6.67 -4.07 11.91
C GLY A 600 -5.99 -5.37 11.51
N TYR A 601 -5.78 -6.27 12.47
CA TYR A 601 -5.12 -7.55 12.22
C TYR A 601 -5.67 -8.67 13.10
N ILE A 602 -5.51 -9.88 12.59
CA ILE A 602 -5.59 -11.16 13.29
C ILE A 602 -4.19 -11.81 13.23
N PRO A 603 -3.89 -12.88 13.98
CA PRO A 603 -2.58 -13.52 13.92
C PRO A 603 -2.13 -13.97 12.53
N GLN A 604 -3.08 -14.21 11.62
CA GLN A 604 -2.83 -14.71 10.26
C GLN A 604 -2.91 -13.66 9.15
N LEU A 605 -3.33 -12.42 9.45
CA LEU A 605 -3.58 -11.43 8.41
C LEU A 605 -3.65 -10.01 8.99
N ALA A 606 -2.91 -9.07 8.40
CA ALA A 606 -3.06 -7.65 8.68
C ALA A 606 -3.72 -6.96 7.48
N THR A 607 -4.76 -6.17 7.72
CA THR A 607 -5.50 -5.45 6.68
C THR A 607 -5.68 -4.00 7.05
N VAL A 608 -5.39 -3.11 6.11
CA VAL A 608 -5.59 -1.67 6.24
C VAL A 608 -6.61 -1.20 5.20
N VAL A 609 -7.63 -0.48 5.68
CA VAL A 609 -8.61 0.22 4.84
C VAL A 609 -8.42 1.72 5.03
N GLY A 610 -8.28 2.44 3.93
CA GLY A 610 -7.95 3.86 3.93
C GLY A 610 -8.76 4.68 2.94
N LEU A 611 -9.18 5.86 3.36
CA LEU A 611 -9.85 6.88 2.56
C LEU A 611 -9.06 8.18 2.62
N TYR A 612 -8.94 8.87 1.49
CA TYR A 612 -8.49 10.26 1.43
C TYR A 612 -9.16 10.95 0.24
N GLN A 613 -9.36 12.26 0.32
CA GLN A 613 -10.03 13.00 -0.75
C GLN A 613 -9.11 14.06 -1.36
N SER A 614 -9.17 14.17 -2.68
CA SER A 614 -8.62 15.29 -3.44
C SER A 614 -9.75 16.15 -4.01
N ASP A 615 -9.49 17.45 -4.17
CA ASP A 615 -10.34 18.35 -4.92
C ASP A 615 -10.11 18.24 -6.44
N GLU A 616 -10.80 19.08 -7.23
CA GLU A 616 -10.71 19.08 -8.69
C GLU A 616 -9.32 19.44 -9.24
N ASN A 617 -8.49 20.12 -8.44
CA ASN A 617 -7.11 20.47 -8.79
C ASN A 617 -6.11 19.37 -8.37
N GLY A 618 -6.58 18.34 -7.67
CA GLY A 618 -5.76 17.27 -7.11
C GLY A 618 -5.22 17.56 -5.70
N ASP A 619 -5.57 18.71 -5.11
CA ASP A 619 -5.12 19.11 -3.78
C ASP A 619 -5.91 18.40 -2.68
N GLN A 620 -5.29 18.18 -1.52
CA GLN A 620 -5.90 17.43 -0.42
C GLN A 620 -7.10 18.16 0.19
N ALA A 621 -8.28 17.54 0.12
CA ALA A 621 -9.55 18.06 0.58
C ALA A 621 -10.14 17.25 1.75
N SER A 622 -11.07 17.87 2.48
CA SER A 622 -11.89 17.15 3.47
C SER A 622 -12.77 16.12 2.76
N ILE A 623 -12.87 14.92 3.33
CA ILE A 623 -13.76 13.86 2.84
C ILE A 623 -15.20 14.35 2.91
N THR A 624 -15.88 14.31 1.78
CA THR A 624 -17.32 14.53 1.70
C THR A 624 -18.04 13.36 2.36
N PRO A 625 -18.83 13.57 3.43
CA PRO A 625 -19.61 12.51 4.05
C PRO A 625 -20.61 11.88 3.07
N PHE A 626 -20.83 10.58 3.18
CA PHE A 626 -21.62 9.82 2.21
C PHE A 626 -22.40 8.67 2.86
N GLY A 627 -23.39 8.16 2.13
CA GLY A 627 -24.19 7.02 2.57
C GLY A 627 -24.91 7.29 3.89
N GLU A 628 -24.84 6.34 4.83
CA GLU A 628 -25.43 6.48 6.17
C GLU A 628 -24.70 7.48 7.07
N TRP A 629 -23.48 7.89 6.73
CA TRP A 629 -22.68 8.86 7.49
C TRP A 629 -22.78 10.29 6.95
N ALA A 630 -23.75 10.56 6.08
CA ALA A 630 -23.90 11.85 5.38
C ALA A 630 -24.08 13.05 6.31
N ASP A 631 -24.70 12.85 7.48
CA ASP A 631 -24.98 13.89 8.47
C ASP A 631 -23.81 14.13 9.45
N GLY A 632 -22.69 13.42 9.28
CA GLY A 632 -21.55 13.44 10.20
C GLY A 632 -20.21 13.63 9.50
N SER A 633 -19.19 12.93 9.99
CA SER A 633 -17.85 12.90 9.40
C SER A 633 -17.42 11.46 9.16
N ILE A 634 -16.67 11.24 8.08
CA ILE A 634 -16.09 9.92 7.78
C ILE A 634 -14.82 9.74 8.59
N THR A 635 -14.85 8.88 9.61
CA THR A 635 -13.71 8.61 10.49
C THR A 635 -13.22 7.18 10.32
N GLY A 636 -12.14 6.79 10.99
CA GLY A 636 -11.75 5.37 11.05
C GLY A 636 -12.83 4.44 11.61
N ALA A 637 -13.75 4.97 12.43
CA ALA A 637 -14.85 4.25 13.07
C ALA A 637 -16.14 4.18 12.20
N THR A 638 -16.12 4.75 10.99
CA THR A 638 -17.26 4.70 10.06
C THR A 638 -17.01 3.67 8.95
N TRP A 639 -17.12 4.05 7.68
CA TRP A 639 -16.93 3.15 6.55
C TRP A 639 -15.63 2.33 6.59
N PRO A 640 -14.45 2.86 6.99
CA PRO A 640 -13.21 2.08 7.01
C PRO A 640 -13.28 0.79 7.84
N VAL A 641 -13.76 0.85 9.09
CA VAL A 641 -13.89 -0.36 9.93
C VAL A 641 -15.02 -1.27 9.45
N THR A 642 -16.14 -0.72 8.95
CA THR A 642 -17.22 -1.52 8.37
C THR A 642 -16.74 -2.30 7.14
N ALA A 643 -16.06 -1.63 6.21
CA ALA A 643 -15.49 -2.26 5.02
C ALA A 643 -14.41 -3.28 5.36
N TRP A 644 -13.57 -3.01 6.36
CA TRP A 644 -12.59 -3.97 6.89
C TRP A 644 -13.31 -5.21 7.42
N THR A 645 -14.35 -5.04 8.21
CA THR A 645 -15.10 -6.12 8.86
C THR A 645 -15.77 -7.02 7.83
N GLU A 646 -16.48 -6.43 6.85
CA GLU A 646 -17.13 -7.17 5.76
C GLU A 646 -16.12 -7.90 4.87
N TYR A 647 -14.99 -7.25 4.57
CA TYR A 647 -13.87 -7.90 3.87
C TYR A 647 -13.33 -9.10 4.65
N MET A 648 -13.05 -8.91 5.95
CA MET A 648 -12.47 -9.93 6.83
C MET A 648 -13.40 -11.12 7.03
N LYS A 649 -14.73 -10.91 7.13
CA LYS A 649 -15.73 -11.99 7.17
C LYS A 649 -15.60 -12.91 5.94
N LEU A 650 -15.38 -12.35 4.76
CA LEU A 650 -15.25 -13.12 3.52
C LEU A 650 -13.90 -13.85 3.38
N VAL A 651 -12.80 -13.24 3.81
CA VAL A 651 -11.45 -13.82 3.62
C VAL A 651 -11.04 -14.78 4.72
N THR A 652 -11.66 -14.68 5.91
CA THR A 652 -11.44 -15.61 7.03
C THR A 652 -12.42 -16.78 7.05
N GLU A 653 -13.35 -16.87 6.08
CA GLU A 653 -14.25 -18.02 5.93
C GLU A 653 -13.47 -19.33 5.81
N GLY A 654 -13.68 -20.25 6.77
CA GLY A 654 -12.98 -21.54 6.83
C GLY A 654 -11.53 -21.47 7.34
N MET A 655 -11.06 -20.29 7.75
CA MET A 655 -9.76 -20.10 8.39
C MET A 655 -9.84 -20.46 9.88
N GLU A 656 -8.88 -21.25 10.38
CA GLU A 656 -8.74 -21.56 11.81
C GLU A 656 -8.71 -20.28 12.66
N VAL A 657 -9.41 -20.29 13.80
CA VAL A 657 -9.32 -19.20 14.79
C VAL A 657 -8.05 -19.39 15.60
N LYS A 658 -7.17 -18.38 15.59
CA LYS A 658 -5.97 -18.33 16.42
C LYS A 658 -6.10 -17.18 17.41
N GLU A 659 -5.65 -17.44 18.62
CA GLU A 659 -5.54 -16.46 19.69
C GLU A 659 -4.25 -15.65 19.55
N PHE A 660 -4.26 -14.42 20.06
CA PHE A 660 -3.03 -13.67 20.30
C PHE A 660 -2.29 -14.23 21.52
N PRO A 661 -0.99 -13.93 21.69
CA PRO A 661 -0.28 -14.32 22.91
C PRO A 661 -0.97 -13.75 24.16
N GLU A 662 -1.16 -14.59 25.17
CA GLU A 662 -1.77 -14.17 26.43
C GLU A 662 -0.93 -13.08 27.10
N TYR A 663 -1.59 -12.00 27.48
CA TYR A 663 -1.06 -10.99 28.38
C TYR A 663 -2.13 -10.67 29.43
N GLU A 664 -1.80 -10.90 30.70
CA GLU A 664 -2.63 -10.45 31.81
C GLU A 664 -2.04 -9.13 32.33
N PRO A 665 -2.74 -7.99 32.19
CA PRO A 665 -2.28 -6.76 32.81
C PRO A 665 -2.18 -6.97 34.32
N PRO A 666 -1.13 -6.46 34.97
CA PRO A 666 -1.03 -6.53 36.42
C PRO A 666 -2.26 -5.86 37.03
N LEU A 667 -2.91 -6.56 37.97
CA LEU A 667 -4.10 -6.07 38.67
C LEU A 667 -3.92 -4.60 39.06
N PRO A 668 -4.95 -3.74 38.86
CA PRO A 668 -4.85 -2.34 39.24
C PRO A 668 -4.39 -2.28 40.69
N LEU A 669 -3.33 -1.51 40.95
CA LEU A 669 -2.84 -1.31 42.31
C LEU A 669 -4.04 -0.90 43.16
N PRO A 670 -4.30 -1.57 44.30
CA PRO A 670 -5.40 -1.16 45.17
C PRO A 670 -5.22 0.33 45.45
N SER A 671 -6.26 1.14 45.21
CA SER A 671 -6.32 2.52 45.71
C SER A 671 -5.74 2.51 47.11
N PRO A 672 -4.67 3.29 47.38
CA PRO A 672 -3.90 3.14 48.59
C PRO A 672 -4.86 3.18 49.78
N SER A 673 -5.04 2.02 50.43
CA SER A 673 -5.71 1.97 51.72
C SER A 673 -4.95 2.95 52.61
N PRO A 674 -5.63 3.91 53.28
CA PRO A 674 -4.96 4.99 53.99
C PRO A 674 -4.00 4.38 55.01
N THR A 675 -2.72 4.31 54.65
CA THR A 675 -1.67 3.97 55.59
C THR A 675 -1.54 5.19 56.49
N PRO A 676 -1.68 5.05 57.82
CA PRO A 676 -1.60 6.19 58.71
C PRO A 676 -0.23 6.86 58.54
N SER A 677 -0.23 8.06 57.98
CA SER A 677 0.97 8.87 57.82
C SER A 677 1.55 9.19 59.20
N PRO A 678 2.87 9.03 59.43
CA PRO A 678 3.48 9.37 60.71
C PRO A 678 3.28 10.86 60.99
N THR A 679 2.75 11.18 62.17
CA THR A 679 2.55 12.54 62.67
C THR A 679 3.86 13.35 62.56
N PRO A 680 3.90 14.43 61.74
CA PRO A 680 5.06 15.32 61.74
C PRO A 680 5.09 16.10 63.06
N THR A 681 6.28 16.15 63.66
CA THR A 681 6.57 17.01 64.83
C THR A 681 6.51 18.48 64.39
N PRO A 682 5.72 19.34 65.06
CA PRO A 682 5.55 20.72 64.64
C PRO A 682 6.78 21.57 64.98
N THR A 683 7.23 22.37 64.01
CA THR A 683 8.08 23.54 64.25
C THR A 683 7.18 24.77 64.23
N ASP A 684 7.06 25.43 65.38
CA ASP A 684 6.26 26.64 65.59
C ASP A 684 6.94 27.87 64.97
N ASN A 685 6.29 28.49 63.99
CA ASN A 685 6.56 29.87 63.59
C ASN A 685 5.29 30.71 63.86
N PRO A 686 5.29 31.68 64.80
CA PRO A 686 4.07 32.30 65.32
C PRO A 686 3.29 33.21 64.37
N ASN A 687 3.77 33.49 63.15
CA ASN A 687 3.15 34.46 62.22
C ASN A 687 2.47 33.85 60.98
N ASP A 688 2.24 32.54 60.95
CA ASP A 688 1.80 31.83 59.73
C ASP A 688 0.33 31.39 59.77
N LYS A 689 -0.57 32.24 60.27
CA LYS A 689 -2.01 31.97 60.32
C LYS A 689 -2.78 32.80 59.30
N VAL A 690 -3.76 32.18 58.65
CA VAL A 690 -4.71 32.79 57.72
C VAL A 690 -6.13 32.41 58.16
N ARG A 691 -7.10 33.31 57.92
CA ARG A 691 -8.49 33.07 58.32
C ARG A 691 -9.23 32.34 57.20
N VAL A 692 -9.92 31.26 57.54
CA VAL A 692 -10.84 30.58 56.61
C VAL A 692 -11.98 31.56 56.28
N PRO A 693 -12.26 31.87 55.00
CA PRO A 693 -13.36 32.76 54.61
C PRO A 693 -14.71 32.24 55.12
N THR A 694 -15.67 33.14 55.30
CA THR A 694 -17.04 32.82 55.76
C THR A 694 -18.05 32.95 54.62
N GLY A 695 -19.20 32.26 54.72
CA GLY A 695 -20.26 32.28 53.72
C GLY A 695 -20.03 31.26 52.59
N LEU A 696 -19.29 30.19 52.88
CA LEU A 696 -18.89 29.17 51.90
C LEU A 696 -19.93 28.03 51.79
N VAL A 697 -20.70 27.78 52.85
CA VAL A 697 -21.79 26.78 52.84
C VAL A 697 -22.94 27.22 51.93
N GLY A 698 -23.43 26.29 51.11
CA GLY A 698 -24.47 26.52 50.09
C GLY A 698 -23.95 27.03 48.75
N GLN A 699 -22.64 27.25 48.61
CA GLN A 699 -22.00 27.64 47.34
C GLN A 699 -21.53 26.42 46.56
N GLN A 700 -21.17 26.61 45.29
CA GLN A 700 -20.56 25.57 44.46
C GLN A 700 -19.11 25.30 44.88
N PHE A 701 -18.70 24.03 44.94
CA PHE A 701 -17.36 23.63 45.40
C PHE A 701 -16.23 24.32 44.65
N ALA A 702 -16.34 24.48 43.33
CA ALA A 702 -15.33 25.16 42.52
C ALA A 702 -15.07 26.61 42.99
N TRP A 703 -16.13 27.32 43.40
CA TRP A 703 -16.02 28.68 43.94
C TRP A 703 -15.39 28.68 45.34
N VAL A 704 -15.80 27.75 46.21
CA VAL A 704 -15.27 27.59 47.57
C VAL A 704 -13.79 27.19 47.56
N ALA A 705 -13.40 26.27 46.66
CA ALA A 705 -12.03 25.88 46.43
C ALA A 705 -11.16 27.07 46.02
N SER A 706 -11.68 27.93 45.14
CA SER A 706 -11.01 29.16 44.71
C SER A 706 -10.87 30.17 45.86
N ALA A 707 -11.91 30.34 46.69
CA ALA A 707 -11.88 31.24 47.85
C ALA A 707 -10.86 30.78 48.92
N LEU A 708 -10.74 29.47 49.15
CA LEU A 708 -9.76 28.88 50.06
C LEU A 708 -8.32 28.98 49.52
N ALA A 709 -8.12 28.68 48.23
CA ALA A 709 -6.83 28.84 47.57
C ALA A 709 -6.36 30.31 47.56
N GLY A 710 -7.28 31.27 47.41
CA GLY A 710 -6.99 32.71 47.44
C GLY A 710 -6.41 33.22 48.76
N VAL A 711 -6.61 32.50 49.87
CA VAL A 711 -5.97 32.76 51.17
C VAL A 711 -4.86 31.74 51.51
N GLN A 712 -4.40 30.99 50.52
CA GLN A 712 -3.37 29.96 50.62
C GLN A 712 -3.74 28.80 51.56
N LEU A 713 -4.96 28.30 51.42
CA LEU A 713 -5.44 27.06 52.03
C LEU A 713 -5.73 26.02 50.95
N ILE A 714 -5.58 24.74 51.29
CA ILE A 714 -5.75 23.63 50.34
C ILE A 714 -7.16 23.05 50.54
N PRO A 715 -8.10 23.26 49.60
CA PRO A 715 -9.43 22.66 49.72
C PRO A 715 -9.35 21.14 49.53
N GLN A 716 -10.04 20.39 50.36
CA GLN A 716 -10.23 18.94 50.20
C GLN A 716 -11.72 18.65 50.12
N GLN A 717 -12.19 18.27 48.94
CA GLN A 717 -13.55 17.82 48.73
C GLN A 717 -13.79 16.47 49.42
N VAL A 718 -14.92 16.36 50.10
CA VAL A 718 -15.44 15.10 50.61
C VAL A 718 -16.90 15.01 50.20
N ASP A 719 -17.20 14.06 49.33
CA ASP A 719 -18.57 13.87 48.86
C ASP A 719 -19.44 13.25 49.96
N VAL A 720 -20.63 13.82 50.14
CA VAL A 720 -21.60 13.41 51.14
C VAL A 720 -22.97 13.38 50.47
N GLU A 721 -23.67 12.26 50.61
CA GLU A 721 -25.05 12.12 50.13
C GLU A 721 -25.96 13.15 50.81
N SER A 722 -26.75 13.87 50.00
CA SER A 722 -27.65 14.90 50.50
C SER A 722 -28.73 15.24 49.48
N ASP A 723 -29.80 15.88 49.94
CA ASP A 723 -30.90 16.36 49.11
C ASP A 723 -30.56 17.62 48.30
N GLN A 724 -29.37 18.20 48.49
CA GLN A 724 -28.88 19.35 47.75
C GLN A 724 -28.31 18.95 46.38
N PRO A 725 -28.38 19.84 45.36
CA PRO A 725 -27.78 19.58 44.05
C PRO A 725 -26.31 19.18 44.14
N VAL A 726 -25.87 18.29 43.24
CA VAL A 726 -24.47 17.85 43.12
C VAL A 726 -23.54 19.06 43.07
N GLY A 727 -22.43 19.02 43.82
CA GLY A 727 -21.45 20.10 43.85
C GLY A 727 -21.74 21.21 44.88
N THR A 728 -22.90 21.17 45.56
CA THR A 728 -23.24 22.13 46.63
C THR A 728 -22.45 21.84 47.90
N VAL A 729 -21.74 22.84 48.42
CA VAL A 729 -20.99 22.71 49.68
C VAL A 729 -21.94 22.65 50.88
N LEU A 730 -21.87 21.56 51.63
CA LEU A 730 -22.69 21.27 52.80
C LEU A 730 -22.04 21.75 54.10
N SER A 731 -20.71 21.66 54.20
CA SER A 731 -19.97 22.16 55.36
C SER A 731 -18.52 22.51 55.00
N VAL A 732 -17.92 23.47 55.70
CA VAL A 732 -16.50 23.84 55.56
C VAL A 732 -15.83 23.81 56.94
N GLN A 733 -14.75 23.05 57.05
CA GLN A 733 -13.99 22.92 58.28
C GLN A 733 -13.33 24.26 58.69
N ASN A 734 -13.46 24.62 59.97
CA ASN A 734 -12.85 25.81 60.55
C ASN A 734 -13.29 27.14 59.91
N GLU A 735 -14.46 27.18 59.27
CA GLU A 735 -15.01 28.39 58.65
C GLU A 735 -15.01 29.57 59.65
N GLY A 736 -14.43 30.70 59.23
CA GLY A 736 -14.29 31.90 60.07
C GLY A 736 -13.22 31.84 61.17
N GLN A 737 -12.49 30.73 61.32
CA GLN A 737 -11.38 30.57 62.27
C GLN A 737 -10.01 30.78 61.62
N GLU A 738 -9.00 31.06 62.45
CA GLU A 738 -7.61 31.14 62.00
C GLU A 738 -6.94 29.77 62.00
N VAL A 739 -6.42 29.38 60.84
CA VAL A 739 -5.69 28.13 60.61
C VAL A 739 -4.29 28.45 60.12
N LYS A 740 -3.37 27.48 60.17
CA LYS A 740 -2.03 27.70 59.60
C LYS A 740 -2.13 27.81 58.07
N ARG A 741 -1.34 28.68 57.46
CA ARG A 741 -1.19 28.74 56.00
C ARG A 741 -0.83 27.35 55.44
N ASN A 742 -1.33 27.03 54.25
CA ASN A 742 -1.25 25.72 53.61
C ASN A 742 -1.94 24.57 54.38
N SER A 743 -2.78 24.87 55.38
CA SER A 743 -3.62 23.83 55.99
C SER A 743 -4.65 23.34 54.97
N THR A 744 -4.87 22.02 54.99
CA THR A 744 -5.98 21.41 54.27
C THR A 744 -7.29 21.72 55.00
N ILE A 745 -8.28 22.21 54.26
CA ILE A 745 -9.62 22.50 54.73
C ILE A 745 -10.57 21.50 54.12
N ARG A 746 -11.15 20.63 54.96
CA ARG A 746 -12.19 19.70 54.54
C ARG A 746 -13.46 20.46 54.17
N VAL A 747 -13.98 20.20 52.98
CA VAL A 747 -15.20 20.76 52.43
C VAL A 747 -16.12 19.59 52.08
N GLU A 748 -17.23 19.44 52.79
CA GLU A 748 -18.23 18.43 52.45
C GLU A 748 -19.09 18.94 51.29
N VAL A 749 -19.24 18.14 50.25
CA VAL A 749 -19.92 18.51 49.00
C VAL A 749 -21.03 17.51 48.72
N SER A 750 -22.20 17.98 48.31
CA SER A 750 -23.33 17.11 47.97
C SER A 750 -22.99 16.26 46.76
N SER A 751 -23.16 14.94 46.87
CA SER A 751 -23.15 14.01 45.74
C SER A 751 -24.54 13.81 45.11
N GLY A 752 -25.55 14.56 45.56
CA GLY A 752 -26.95 14.41 45.16
C GLY A 752 -27.67 13.26 45.89
N PRO A 753 -29.01 13.15 45.74
CA PRO A 753 -29.77 12.03 46.28
C PRO A 753 -29.57 10.77 45.43
N THR A 754 -29.48 9.62 46.09
CA THR A 754 -29.44 8.30 45.45
C THR A 754 -30.82 8.00 44.85
N GLU A 755 -30.93 7.93 43.52
CA GLU A 755 -32.16 7.47 42.88
C GLU A 755 -32.28 5.94 43.03
N GLU A 756 -33.39 5.46 43.58
CA GLU A 756 -33.67 4.03 43.63
C GLU A 756 -33.94 3.52 42.21
N THR A 757 -33.09 2.62 41.71
CA THR A 757 -33.28 1.97 40.42
C THR A 757 -34.01 0.64 40.58
N THR A 758 -34.82 0.28 39.59
CA THR A 758 -35.52 -1.00 39.45
C THR A 758 -35.29 -1.56 38.04
N THR A 759 -35.69 -2.80 37.77
CA THR A 759 -35.48 -3.46 36.48
C THR A 759 -36.81 -3.68 35.77
N VAL A 760 -36.87 -3.44 34.45
CA VAL A 760 -38.03 -3.80 33.62
C VAL A 760 -38.21 -5.33 33.68
N PRO A 761 -39.36 -5.85 34.15
CA PRO A 761 -39.58 -7.29 34.27
C PRO A 761 -39.43 -8.03 32.94
N SER A 762 -38.91 -9.24 32.98
CA SER A 762 -38.86 -10.14 31.82
C SER A 762 -40.18 -10.86 31.58
N GLY A 763 -40.50 -11.20 30.33
CA GLY A 763 -41.70 -11.94 29.94
C GLY A 763 -42.96 -11.08 29.78
N LEU A 764 -42.77 -9.80 29.43
CA LEU A 764 -43.81 -8.86 29.02
C LEU A 764 -44.16 -9.06 27.54
N VAL A 765 -43.17 -9.12 26.66
CA VAL A 765 -43.30 -9.35 25.21
C VAL A 765 -43.80 -10.75 24.92
N GLY A 766 -44.82 -10.85 24.07
CA GLY A 766 -45.58 -12.08 23.80
C GLY A 766 -46.61 -12.43 24.89
N GLY A 767 -46.71 -11.63 25.95
CA GLY A 767 -47.69 -11.76 27.02
C GLY A 767 -48.99 -10.97 26.79
N ASP A 768 -49.94 -11.13 27.70
CA ASP A 768 -51.19 -10.37 27.76
C ASP A 768 -50.96 -8.96 28.32
N GLU A 769 -51.53 -7.93 27.69
CA GLU A 769 -51.45 -6.51 28.09
C GLU A 769 -51.69 -6.31 29.59
N GLY A 770 -52.79 -6.85 30.12
CA GLY A 770 -53.14 -6.68 31.52
C GLY A 770 -52.16 -7.36 32.47
N ASN A 771 -51.46 -8.40 32.03
CA ASN A 771 -50.37 -9.00 32.80
C ASN A 771 -49.11 -8.14 32.79
N ALA A 772 -48.77 -7.54 31.64
CA ALA A 772 -47.62 -6.65 31.53
C ALA A 772 -47.77 -5.41 32.43
N GLU A 773 -48.94 -4.77 32.43
CA GLU A 773 -49.24 -3.63 33.31
C GLU A 773 -49.05 -3.97 34.81
N ARG A 774 -49.54 -5.14 35.24
CA ARG A 774 -49.40 -5.58 36.64
C ARG A 774 -47.97 -5.90 37.02
N GLN A 775 -47.17 -6.42 36.09
CA GLN A 775 -45.76 -6.72 36.33
C GLN A 775 -44.95 -5.43 36.45
N LEU A 776 -45.18 -4.45 35.57
CA LEU A 776 -44.56 -3.13 35.63
C LEU A 776 -44.93 -2.41 36.94
N GLN A 777 -46.21 -2.40 37.31
CA GLN A 777 -46.66 -1.78 38.56
C GLN A 777 -46.03 -2.42 39.82
N ARG A 778 -45.80 -3.74 39.82
CA ARG A 778 -45.12 -4.45 40.92
C ARG A 778 -43.63 -4.14 40.99
N ALA A 779 -43.00 -3.85 39.85
CA ALA A 779 -41.62 -3.41 39.76
C ALA A 779 -41.45 -1.93 40.14
N GLY A 780 -42.53 -1.22 40.45
CA GLY A 780 -42.52 0.20 40.74
C GLY A 780 -42.42 1.07 39.49
N LEU A 781 -42.87 0.57 38.33
CA LEU A 781 -42.84 1.26 37.04
C LEU A 781 -44.26 1.61 36.56
N GLU A 782 -44.35 2.63 35.71
CA GLU A 782 -45.62 3.05 35.10
C GLU A 782 -45.74 2.50 33.68
N ALA A 783 -46.84 1.85 33.34
CA ALA A 783 -47.07 1.35 31.98
C ALA A 783 -47.71 2.44 31.11
N ALA A 784 -47.13 2.69 29.92
CA ALA A 784 -47.70 3.55 28.89
C ALA A 784 -48.09 2.70 27.68
N ILE A 785 -49.39 2.41 27.52
CA ILE A 785 -49.89 1.52 26.48
C ILE A 785 -50.03 2.24 25.14
N GLU A 786 -49.43 1.68 24.10
CA GLU A 786 -49.62 2.09 22.71
C GLU A 786 -50.16 0.92 21.88
N TYR A 787 -51.22 1.16 21.11
CA TYR A 787 -51.81 0.12 20.26
C TYR A 787 -51.32 0.23 18.82
N GLN A 788 -50.85 -0.89 18.26
CA GLN A 788 -50.42 -0.97 16.88
C GLN A 788 -51.04 -2.18 16.18
N SER A 789 -51.51 -2.02 14.94
CA SER A 789 -52.13 -3.12 14.19
C SER A 789 -51.10 -4.17 13.81
N SER A 790 -51.46 -5.46 13.93
CA SER A 790 -50.61 -6.57 13.50
C SER A 790 -51.42 -7.66 12.81
N GLU A 791 -50.89 -8.16 11.70
CA GLU A 791 -51.49 -9.29 10.97
C GLU A 791 -51.07 -10.65 11.54
N THR A 792 -50.00 -10.69 12.34
CA THR A 792 -49.37 -11.92 12.83
C THR A 792 -49.47 -12.10 14.34
N VAL A 793 -49.74 -11.03 15.10
CA VAL A 793 -49.85 -11.05 16.56
C VAL A 793 -51.30 -10.78 16.97
N ALA A 794 -51.84 -11.64 17.84
CA ALA A 794 -53.25 -11.57 18.28
C ALA A 794 -53.53 -10.27 19.07
N GLU A 795 -54.74 -9.73 18.90
CA GLU A 795 -55.24 -8.55 19.63
C GLU A 795 -55.07 -8.73 21.15
N GLY A 796 -54.54 -7.69 21.82
CA GLY A 796 -54.28 -7.69 23.27
C GLY A 796 -52.94 -8.32 23.68
N THR A 797 -52.11 -8.77 22.74
CA THR A 797 -50.77 -9.31 23.01
C THR A 797 -49.72 -8.20 22.91
N VAL A 798 -48.83 -8.12 23.89
CA VAL A 798 -47.67 -7.21 23.88
C VAL A 798 -46.69 -7.63 22.78
N MET A 799 -46.42 -6.73 21.86
CA MET A 799 -45.48 -6.93 20.74
C MET A 799 -44.08 -6.47 21.10
N ASP A 800 -43.96 -5.43 21.93
CA ASP A 800 -42.69 -4.82 22.28
C ASP A 800 -42.80 -4.00 23.57
N VAL A 801 -41.67 -3.76 24.25
CA VAL A 801 -41.59 -2.86 25.41
C VAL A 801 -40.33 -2.00 25.35
N ASN A 802 -40.43 -0.72 25.73
CA ASN A 802 -39.31 0.20 25.75
C ASN A 802 -39.29 1.02 27.05
N PRO A 803 -38.21 1.00 27.86
CA PRO A 803 -36.98 0.22 27.67
C PRO A 803 -37.19 -1.29 27.69
N ASP A 804 -36.27 -2.03 27.06
CA ASP A 804 -36.34 -3.49 26.90
C ASP A 804 -36.45 -4.22 28.25
N GLU A 805 -37.00 -5.44 28.20
CA GLU A 805 -36.99 -6.35 29.34
C GLU A 805 -35.57 -6.55 29.90
N GLY A 806 -35.39 -6.41 31.21
CA GLY A 806 -34.08 -6.50 31.87
C GLY A 806 -33.31 -5.18 31.93
N ALA A 807 -33.80 -4.09 31.32
CA ALA A 807 -33.20 -2.77 31.45
C ALA A 807 -33.33 -2.25 32.90
N THR A 808 -32.26 -1.66 33.42
CA THR A 808 -32.28 -0.98 34.73
C THR A 808 -32.70 0.47 34.52
N VAL A 809 -33.75 0.89 35.23
CA VAL A 809 -34.42 2.19 35.09
C VAL A 809 -34.69 2.79 36.48
N THR A 810 -34.94 4.09 36.58
CA THR A 810 -35.33 4.69 37.87
C THR A 810 -36.71 4.17 38.30
N ALA A 811 -36.92 3.91 39.59
CA ALA A 811 -38.23 3.57 40.13
C ALA A 811 -39.22 4.72 39.85
N GLY A 812 -40.37 4.40 39.27
CA GLY A 812 -41.38 5.35 38.81
C GLY A 812 -41.27 5.75 37.34
N SER A 813 -40.23 5.29 36.61
CA SER A 813 -40.12 5.53 35.17
C SER A 813 -41.27 4.88 34.38
N GLN A 814 -41.63 5.51 33.27
CA GLN A 814 -42.59 4.96 32.32
C GLN A 814 -41.91 3.94 31.39
N VAL A 815 -42.58 2.80 31.18
CA VAL A 815 -42.25 1.79 30.18
C VAL A 815 -43.36 1.78 29.14
N GLN A 816 -42.98 2.08 27.91
CA GLN A 816 -43.89 1.99 26.76
C GLN A 816 -44.15 0.52 26.47
N VAL A 817 -45.42 0.14 26.35
CA VAL A 817 -45.85 -1.22 26.05
C VAL A 817 -46.65 -1.18 24.76
N ILE A 818 -46.09 -1.74 23.69
CA ILE A 818 -46.74 -1.78 22.39
C ILE A 818 -47.61 -3.02 22.32
N VAL A 819 -48.92 -2.86 22.18
CA VAL A 819 -49.92 -3.93 22.18
C VAL A 819 -50.56 -4.06 20.80
N SER A 820 -50.72 -5.30 20.33
CA SER A 820 -51.41 -5.55 19.06
C SER A 820 -52.90 -5.17 19.18
N SER A 821 -53.39 -4.35 18.24
CA SER A 821 -54.83 -4.09 18.07
C SER A 821 -55.51 -5.05 17.08
N GLY A 822 -54.82 -6.11 16.66
CA GLY A 822 -55.30 -7.04 15.65
C GLY A 822 -55.15 -6.51 14.21
N THR A 823 -55.76 -7.21 13.25
CA THR A 823 -55.62 -6.93 11.82
C THR A 823 -56.35 -5.65 11.43
N ALA A 824 -55.72 -4.75 10.67
CA ALA A 824 -56.33 -3.49 10.25
C ALA A 824 -57.60 -3.72 9.40
N VAL A 825 -58.77 -3.34 9.92
CA VAL A 825 -60.02 -3.38 9.16
C VAL A 825 -60.17 -2.09 8.36
N PHE A 826 -59.88 -2.14 7.06
CA PHE A 826 -60.22 -1.03 6.15
C PHE A 826 -61.73 -1.06 5.83
N PRO A 827 -62.49 0.04 6.01
CA PRO A 827 -63.88 0.09 5.60
C PRO A 827 -63.98 0.11 4.07
N SER A 828 -64.68 -0.88 3.50
CA SER A 828 -64.99 -0.91 2.07
C SER A 828 -65.95 0.22 1.71
N SER A 829 -65.59 1.04 0.73
CA SER A 829 -66.46 2.03 0.11
C SER A 829 -67.52 1.34 -0.78
N ASP A 830 -68.71 1.10 -0.24
CA ASP A 830 -69.91 0.79 -1.03
C ASP A 830 -70.95 1.91 -0.82
N PRO A 831 -71.25 2.74 -1.83
CA PRO A 831 -72.14 3.88 -1.70
C PRO A 831 -73.57 3.45 -2.02
N SER A 832 -74.29 2.88 -1.05
CA SER A 832 -75.75 2.86 -1.13
C SER A 832 -76.44 2.75 0.23
N ALA A 833 -77.50 3.56 0.38
CA ALA A 833 -78.53 3.56 1.42
C ALA A 833 -78.27 4.34 2.72
N THR A 834 -78.68 5.62 2.69
CA THR A 834 -79.46 6.26 3.78
C THR A 834 -80.97 6.02 3.53
N PRO A 835 -81.90 6.39 4.43
CA PRO A 835 -81.85 6.51 5.91
C PRO A 835 -83.15 5.98 6.59
N THR A 836 -83.14 5.82 7.92
CA THR A 836 -84.24 6.17 8.87
C THR A 836 -83.68 5.97 10.28
N GLY A 837 -83.94 6.75 11.33
CA GLY A 837 -84.84 7.87 11.56
C GLY A 837 -85.17 7.90 13.07
N ASN A 838 -85.24 9.10 13.65
CA ASN A 838 -85.67 9.47 15.01
C ASN A 838 -84.78 9.05 16.20
N GLY A 839 -84.47 9.93 17.16
CA GLY A 839 -84.90 11.30 17.38
C GLY A 839 -84.72 11.70 18.85
N ASN A 840 -84.67 13.01 19.08
CA ASN A 840 -84.77 13.72 20.37
C ASN A 840 -83.58 13.60 21.35
N GLY A 841 -83.00 14.68 21.87
CA GLY A 841 -83.29 16.10 21.73
C GLY A 841 -82.51 16.90 22.79
N GLY A 842 -82.21 18.16 22.46
CA GLY A 842 -81.86 19.27 23.37
C GLY A 842 -80.51 19.15 24.10
N GLY A 843 -79.59 20.10 24.05
CA GLY A 843 -79.62 21.47 23.57
C GLY A 843 -78.73 22.33 24.46
N GLY A 844 -77.79 23.05 23.85
CA GLY A 844 -77.43 24.41 24.29
C GLY A 844 -76.12 24.62 25.04
N GLY A 845 -75.09 25.05 24.29
CA GLY A 845 -74.17 26.17 24.60
C GLY A 845 -73.15 25.99 25.73
N GLY A 846 -71.87 26.32 25.59
CA GLY A 846 -71.21 27.23 24.66
C GLY A 846 -70.30 28.17 25.46
N GLY A 847 -69.03 28.22 25.09
CA GLY A 847 -67.98 29.05 25.68
C GLY A 847 -66.63 28.70 25.09
#